data_AF-A0AA38WMT7-F1
#
_entry.id   AF-A0AA38WMT7-F1
#
_cell.length_a   1.000
_cell.length_b   1.000
_cell.length_c   1.000
_cell.angle_alpha   90.00
_cell.angle_beta   90.00
_cell.angle_gamma   90.00
#
_symmetry.space_group_name_H-M   'P 1'
#
loop_
_entity.id
_entity.type
_entity.pdbx_description
1 polymer ?
#
loop_
_entity_poly.entity_id
_entity_poly.type
_entity_poly.pdbx_seq_one_letter_code
_entity_poly.pdbx_strand_id
1 'polypeptide(L)'
;MNIDQIEIGLPDAPGIFMIDCLITSYESWVIDTGSGNHICNHLQGFTRRKTLRKDRSNLRVGEGTPLIAEDVGSYSLSLPSGLVLELDNCYYIPNMIKNVLSFDLLVDQGFYYKYDYKMISVFKNNIFYFKATPVNGLYTVNLQDNINEIYHISKRSKDIEDQTYLWHCRLGHINKKRVELLLKEGFLGTFDYKPFDNCESCLSGKMTKQPFNKENERATDLLEIIHTDVCGPFSHIARGGYRYFITFTDDFSRYGYVYLMRHKSESFERFREFQNEVQNQLGKRIKFLRSDRGGEYLSDEFDNHLLECGIVSQLTPPYTPQMNGVSERRNRTLLDMVRTMMCHSTLPMSFWGLGVSTVRFGSVFGKNRTENRALFGFRFFSVRFSPKPKPNHLVFRFSVSVRFFGFFRFSVFSVSVFRFFSVFSVFGPVFAHPYWGHALETVAHILNRAPTKSVEKTPYELWKGKKPNISFLRVWGCEVYVKRPTSEKLKPKSDKCFFVGYPRTTVGYYFYNPEENKVFVARNGKFLEEKFLSSGNTRNDVDLQVVDEKNTTPIVEPEIQHENVEPQSEPIEEVQTQDLRRSSRVRQEPDRYLGFLVSQDSGDLNEPTSYGEAVSGNESEQWQEAMKAEMQSMYDNQVWELTDLPQHCRAVGRKWVFKKKTDMDGNVHTFKARLVAKGFTQTHGIDYDETFSPVAMLKSIRILMAISAYFNYEIWQMDVKTAFLNGKLTEDVYMEQPEGFEDPKNPNKVCKLLKSIYGLKQASRSWNLHFDERIKEFGFAKSEFEPCVYTKFSGSIVTFLVLYVDDILLIGNDVPTLQNVKSWLSRCFQMKDLGEAAYILGIKIYRNRSKRLIGLSQSTYIDKILKRFRMDESKKGFIPMQHGIVLSKTQCPVSSQDQDRMKSVPYASAIGSIMYAMLCTRPDVAYSVSVTSRYQQNPGEPHWVAVKNILKYLRRTKDMFLVFRGSEDEISVTGYSDASFQTDRDDFRSRSGYVFTLNGGTILWKSSKQDTIADSTTEAEYIAASDAAKEAVWLRNFLSDLRVVASVSRPIDIFCDNSGAVAQAKEPREHHKSRHKYHLIREIIGRGDVRICKILTEENVADPLTKPLARVKHEAHANSIGMQYLDASS
;
A
#
# COMPACT_ATOMS: atom_id res chain seq x y z
N MET A 1 19.77 60.04 -53.54
CA MET A 1 19.32 61.07 -52.59
C MET A 1 18.79 60.32 -51.38
N ASN A 2 19.57 60.16 -50.30
CA ASN A 2 20.11 61.19 -49.38
C ASN A 2 19.12 61.39 -48.22
N ILE A 3 19.53 61.20 -46.96
CA ILE A 3 20.49 62.03 -46.18
C ILE A 3 19.85 63.41 -45.95
N ASP A 4 19.60 63.87 -44.71
CA ASP A 4 20.40 63.62 -43.49
C ASP A 4 19.64 63.63 -42.14
N GLN A 5 20.41 63.27 -41.09
CA GLN A 5 20.37 63.69 -39.67
C GLN A 5 19.07 64.24 -39.04
N ILE A 6 18.65 63.57 -37.95
CA ILE A 6 18.65 64.24 -36.64
C ILE A 6 19.48 63.36 -35.68
N GLU A 7 20.68 63.82 -35.33
CA GLU A 7 21.41 63.26 -34.18
C GLU A 7 20.74 63.75 -32.89
N ILE A 8 20.30 62.82 -32.04
CA ILE A 8 20.06 63.11 -30.63
C ILE A 8 21.25 62.54 -29.88
N GLY A 9 22.17 63.41 -29.49
CA GLY A 9 23.39 63.02 -28.77
C GLY A 9 23.06 62.30 -27.47
N LEU A 10 23.37 61.00 -27.42
CA LEU A 10 23.52 60.29 -26.15
C LEU A 10 24.77 60.86 -25.45
N PRO A 11 24.72 61.18 -24.14
CA PRO A 11 25.92 61.56 -23.42
C PRO A 11 26.94 60.41 -23.40
N ASP A 12 28.22 60.73 -23.54
CA ASP A 12 29.35 59.80 -23.37
C ASP A 12 29.53 59.37 -21.89
N ALA A 13 28.52 58.68 -21.36
CA ALA A 13 28.66 57.86 -20.17
C ALA A 13 29.12 56.46 -20.60
N PRO A 14 30.08 55.82 -19.89
CA PRO A 14 30.48 54.44 -20.17
C PRO A 14 29.36 53.47 -19.76
N GLY A 15 28.36 53.34 -20.63
CA GLY A 15 27.20 52.46 -20.46
C GLY A 15 27.61 51.00 -20.58
N ILE A 16 27.13 50.18 -19.65
CA ILE A 16 27.44 48.75 -19.62
C ILE A 16 26.41 48.01 -20.47
N PHE A 17 26.82 47.67 -21.69
CA PHE A 17 25.99 46.95 -22.64
C PHE A 17 25.87 45.47 -22.26
N MET A 18 24.87 45.13 -21.44
CA MET A 18 24.30 43.79 -21.55
C MET A 18 23.61 43.66 -22.91
N ILE A 19 23.90 42.57 -23.62
CA ILE A 19 23.27 42.25 -24.91
C ILE A 19 21.85 41.72 -24.63
N ASP A 20 20.89 42.63 -24.45
CA ASP A 20 19.46 42.32 -24.29
C ASP A 20 18.65 42.78 -25.51
N CYS A 21 17.77 41.92 -26.01
CA CYS A 21 16.86 42.20 -27.11
C CYS A 21 15.65 43.03 -26.65
N LEU A 22 15.88 44.33 -26.36
CA LEU A 22 14.96 45.48 -26.43
C LEU A 22 13.54 45.42 -25.78
N ILE A 23 13.13 44.33 -25.12
CA ILE A 23 11.73 44.11 -24.70
C ILE A 23 11.60 43.60 -23.24
N THR A 24 12.43 44.09 -22.31
CA THR A 24 12.33 43.71 -20.88
C THR A 24 12.39 44.92 -19.92
N SER A 25 11.46 45.00 -18.96
CA SER A 25 11.28 46.14 -18.04
C SER A 25 12.55 46.51 -17.24
N TYR A 26 12.88 47.79 -17.12
CA TYR A 26 14.06 48.28 -16.37
C TYR A 26 14.05 47.93 -14.87
N GLU A 27 12.87 47.66 -14.29
CA GLU A 27 12.71 47.29 -12.87
C GLU A 27 13.08 45.82 -12.58
N SER A 28 13.21 44.98 -13.60
CA SER A 28 13.48 43.55 -13.45
C SER A 28 14.86 43.27 -12.84
N TRP A 29 14.94 42.36 -11.89
CA TRP A 29 16.22 41.85 -11.38
C TRP A 29 16.65 40.60 -12.15
N VAL A 30 17.94 40.47 -12.46
CA VAL A 30 18.52 39.30 -13.13
C VAL A 30 19.38 38.52 -12.14
N ILE A 31 19.24 37.19 -12.08
CA ILE A 31 20.22 36.34 -11.37
C ILE A 31 21.45 36.20 -12.26
N ASP A 32 22.62 36.54 -11.72
CA ASP A 32 23.90 36.34 -12.37
C ASP A 32 24.84 35.48 -11.50
N THR A 33 25.39 34.43 -12.11
CA THR A 33 26.41 33.54 -11.53
C THR A 33 27.83 34.05 -11.74
N GLY A 34 28.03 35.13 -12.51
CA GLY A 34 29.30 35.84 -12.66
C GLY A 34 29.47 37.04 -11.73
N SER A 35 28.39 37.53 -11.12
CA SER A 35 28.44 38.70 -10.21
C SER A 35 28.68 38.27 -8.76
N GLY A 36 29.81 38.68 -8.20
CA GLY A 36 30.09 38.55 -6.76
C GLY A 36 29.41 39.60 -5.86
N ASN A 37 28.53 40.46 -6.39
CA ASN A 37 27.84 41.50 -5.62
C ASN A 37 26.37 41.68 -6.05
N HIS A 38 25.53 42.10 -5.10
CA HIS A 38 24.19 42.62 -5.42
C HIS A 38 24.32 44.07 -5.94
N ILE A 39 23.62 44.40 -7.01
CA ILE A 39 23.68 45.73 -7.65
C ILE A 39 22.26 46.21 -7.93
N CYS A 40 21.95 47.45 -7.57
CA CYS A 40 20.69 48.11 -7.92
C CYS A 40 20.88 49.50 -8.55
N ASN A 41 19.92 49.88 -9.40
CA ASN A 41 19.88 51.16 -10.11
C ASN A 41 18.93 52.20 -9.50
N HIS A 42 18.25 51.86 -8.40
CA HIS A 42 17.37 52.76 -7.65
C HIS A 42 17.60 52.67 -6.14
N LEU A 43 17.38 53.77 -5.41
CA LEU A 43 17.58 53.84 -3.96
C LEU A 43 16.38 53.32 -3.14
N GLN A 44 15.22 53.14 -3.77
CA GLN A 44 13.94 52.83 -3.12
C GLN A 44 13.83 51.36 -2.69
N GLY A 45 14.65 51.00 -1.71
CA GLY A 45 14.69 49.69 -1.06
C GLY A 45 15.79 49.56 0.00
N PHE A 46 16.77 50.46 0.05
CA PHE A 46 17.76 50.48 1.14
C PHE A 46 17.11 50.78 2.50
N THR A 47 17.17 49.83 3.43
CA THR A 47 16.83 50.07 4.84
C THR A 47 17.98 50.67 5.63
N ARG A 48 19.23 50.38 5.20
CA ARG A 48 20.46 50.98 5.75
C ARG A 48 21.46 51.14 4.61
N ARG A 49 21.91 52.36 4.34
CA ARG A 49 22.96 52.64 3.34
C ARG A 49 24.09 53.49 3.91
N LYS A 50 25.28 53.34 3.34
CA LYS A 50 26.46 54.16 3.56
C LYS A 50 26.94 54.70 2.21
N THR A 51 26.94 56.02 2.08
CA THR A 51 27.44 56.69 0.88
C THR A 51 28.95 56.48 0.76
N LEU A 52 29.36 56.02 -0.42
CA LEU A 52 30.74 55.81 -0.80
C LEU A 52 31.32 57.11 -1.36
N ARG A 53 32.64 57.28 -1.23
CA ARG A 53 33.30 58.46 -1.81
C ARG A 53 33.38 58.28 -3.33
N LYS A 54 32.96 59.30 -4.07
CA LYS A 54 32.97 59.31 -5.55
C LYS A 54 34.39 59.42 -6.17
N ASP A 55 35.44 59.40 -5.34
CA ASP A 55 36.85 59.42 -5.73
C ASP A 55 37.46 58.01 -5.94
N ARG A 56 36.71 56.94 -5.67
CA ARG A 56 37.18 55.55 -5.82
C ARG A 56 36.19 54.68 -6.61
N SER A 57 36.70 54.04 -7.65
CA SER A 57 36.02 52.92 -8.31
C SER A 57 36.03 51.69 -7.40
N ASN A 58 34.86 51.16 -7.10
CA ASN A 58 34.68 50.06 -6.12
C ASN A 58 34.31 48.72 -6.78
N LEU A 59 33.96 48.74 -8.08
CA LEU A 59 33.61 47.57 -8.88
C LEU A 59 34.25 47.66 -10.28
N ARG A 60 34.25 46.56 -11.03
CA ARG A 60 34.59 46.50 -12.46
C ARG A 60 33.62 45.57 -13.18
N VAL A 61 33.37 45.81 -14.46
CA VAL A 61 32.63 44.89 -15.34
C VAL A 61 33.55 44.02 -16.19
N GLY A 62 32.99 43.09 -16.97
CA GLY A 62 33.75 42.10 -17.75
C GLY A 62 34.78 42.68 -18.74
N GLU A 63 34.55 43.87 -19.27
CA GLU A 63 35.50 44.59 -20.15
C GLU A 63 36.62 45.33 -19.36
N GLY A 64 36.67 45.16 -18.03
CA GLY A 64 37.65 45.80 -17.14
C GLY A 64 37.30 47.23 -16.71
N THR A 65 36.32 47.86 -17.37
CA THR A 65 35.85 49.22 -17.10
C THR A 65 35.48 49.43 -15.62
N PRO A 66 36.05 50.45 -14.93
CA PRO A 66 35.81 50.71 -13.52
C PRO A 66 34.43 51.34 -13.28
N LEU A 67 33.72 50.84 -12.27
CA LEU A 67 32.44 51.37 -11.79
C LEU A 67 32.60 52.10 -10.46
N ILE A 68 31.96 53.26 -10.35
CA ILE A 68 31.79 54.01 -9.11
C ILE A 68 30.36 53.76 -8.62
N ALA A 69 30.22 52.95 -7.57
CA ALA A 69 28.96 52.83 -6.83
C ALA A 69 28.85 53.99 -5.83
N GLU A 70 27.67 54.61 -5.71
CA GLU A 70 27.47 55.81 -4.88
C GLU A 70 27.10 55.48 -3.43
N ASP A 71 26.42 54.36 -3.20
CA ASP A 71 26.10 53.82 -1.88
C ASP A 71 26.34 52.30 -1.84
N VAL A 72 26.53 51.77 -0.63
CA VAL A 72 26.41 50.34 -0.33
C VAL A 72 25.58 50.14 0.94
N GLY A 73 24.80 49.06 1.03
CA GLY A 73 23.91 48.83 2.16
C GLY A 73 23.11 47.55 2.14
N SER A 74 22.18 47.41 3.09
CA SER A 74 21.17 46.36 3.12
C SER A 74 19.93 46.84 2.33
N TYR A 75 19.52 46.09 1.32
CA TYR A 75 18.41 46.43 0.43
C TYR A 75 17.26 45.41 0.56
N SER A 76 16.09 45.88 1.00
CA SER A 76 14.88 45.09 1.20
C SER A 76 14.09 44.92 -0.11
N LEU A 77 14.44 43.91 -0.91
CA LEU A 77 13.73 43.62 -2.15
C LEU A 77 12.40 42.89 -1.86
N SER A 78 11.28 43.57 -2.08
CA SER A 78 9.94 42.99 -1.90
C SER A 78 9.53 42.15 -3.12
N LEU A 79 9.10 40.90 -2.89
CA LEU A 79 8.77 39.92 -3.92
C LEU A 79 7.23 39.79 -4.12
N PRO A 80 6.74 39.35 -5.29
CA PRO A 80 5.30 39.12 -5.54
C PRO A 80 4.63 38.14 -4.56
N SER A 81 5.42 37.25 -3.95
CA SER A 81 4.99 36.31 -2.91
C SER A 81 4.66 36.98 -1.56
N GLY A 82 4.93 38.28 -1.40
CA GLY A 82 4.81 39.01 -0.13
C GLY A 82 5.98 38.78 0.83
N LEU A 83 6.99 38.01 0.41
CA LEU A 83 8.25 37.86 1.13
C LEU A 83 9.19 39.03 0.79
N VAL A 84 9.99 39.44 1.76
CA VAL A 84 11.07 40.41 1.57
C VAL A 84 12.41 39.66 1.55
N LEU A 85 13.24 40.01 0.59
CA LEU A 85 14.60 39.51 0.39
C LEU A 85 15.57 40.61 0.81
N GLU A 86 16.18 40.47 1.99
CA GLU A 86 17.22 41.38 2.48
C GLU A 86 18.54 41.07 1.76
N LEU A 87 18.99 42.00 0.92
CA LEU A 87 20.23 41.92 0.17
C LEU A 87 21.30 42.74 0.90
N ASP A 88 22.07 42.09 1.77
CA ASP A 88 23.22 42.71 2.42
C ASP A 88 24.36 42.98 1.40
N ASN A 89 25.09 44.07 1.62
CA ASN A 89 26.15 44.57 0.73
C ASN A 89 25.68 44.82 -0.73
N CYS A 90 24.43 45.25 -0.91
CA CYS A 90 23.92 45.72 -2.20
C CYS A 90 24.51 47.10 -2.54
N TYR A 91 25.02 47.25 -3.77
CA TYR A 91 25.63 48.48 -4.27
C TYR A 91 24.67 49.27 -5.16
N TYR A 92 24.58 50.57 -4.91
CA TYR A 92 23.79 51.50 -5.73
C TYR A 92 24.61 52.08 -6.87
N ILE A 93 24.15 51.89 -8.10
CA ILE A 93 24.80 52.37 -9.33
C ILE A 93 23.71 52.95 -10.26
N PRO A 94 23.47 54.28 -10.27
CA PRO A 94 22.34 54.88 -11.00
C PRO A 94 22.37 54.62 -12.51
N ASN A 95 23.56 54.52 -13.11
CA ASN A 95 23.73 54.37 -14.56
C ASN A 95 23.62 52.89 -15.03
N MET A 96 23.13 51.98 -14.17
CA MET A 96 23.07 50.55 -14.45
C MET A 96 21.73 50.14 -15.07
N ILE A 97 21.75 49.53 -16.26
CA ILE A 97 20.54 49.27 -17.07
C ILE A 97 19.61 48.23 -16.41
N LYS A 98 20.15 47.33 -15.58
CA LYS A 98 19.41 46.28 -14.86
C LYS A 98 19.91 46.12 -13.43
N ASN A 99 19.01 45.66 -12.56
CA ASN A 99 19.34 45.22 -11.21
C ASN A 99 19.87 43.77 -11.24
N VAL A 100 20.87 43.45 -10.40
CA VAL A 100 21.57 42.15 -10.40
C VAL A 100 21.53 41.49 -9.03
N LEU A 101 21.02 40.26 -9.00
CA LEU A 101 21.17 39.34 -7.87
C LEU A 101 22.40 38.46 -8.12
N SER A 102 23.47 38.67 -7.33
CA SER A 102 24.52 37.67 -7.18
C SER A 102 23.91 36.33 -6.76
N PHE A 103 24.25 35.27 -7.49
CA PHE A 103 23.90 33.90 -7.11
C PHE A 103 24.60 33.49 -5.81
N ASP A 104 25.92 33.72 -5.74
CA ASP A 104 26.77 33.20 -4.66
C ASP A 104 26.47 33.86 -3.31
N LEU A 105 26.25 35.19 -3.27
CA LEU A 105 25.90 35.87 -2.02
C LEU A 105 24.55 35.38 -1.44
N LEU A 106 23.63 34.89 -2.29
CA LEU A 106 22.42 34.25 -1.82
C LEU A 106 22.71 32.82 -1.31
N VAL A 107 23.62 32.07 -1.94
CA VAL A 107 24.09 30.77 -1.38
C VAL A 107 24.71 30.95 0.01
N ASP A 108 25.59 31.94 0.18
CA ASP A 108 26.23 32.27 1.47
C ASP A 108 25.21 32.69 2.53
N GLN A 109 24.14 33.40 2.12
CA GLN A 109 23.00 33.70 3.00
C GLN A 109 22.10 32.47 3.28
N GLY A 110 22.43 31.28 2.80
CA GLY A 110 21.66 30.05 3.01
C GLY A 110 20.43 29.89 2.13
N PHE A 111 20.36 30.61 1.00
CA PHE A 111 19.46 30.24 -0.09
C PHE A 111 20.04 29.07 -0.88
N TYR A 112 19.18 28.31 -1.53
CA TYR A 112 19.58 27.26 -2.47
C TYR A 112 18.62 27.23 -3.65
N TYR A 113 19.07 26.62 -4.75
CA TYR A 113 18.41 26.68 -6.04
C TYR A 113 17.96 25.30 -6.50
N LYS A 114 16.73 25.19 -7.04
CA LYS A 114 16.27 24.01 -7.79
C LYS A 114 16.05 24.39 -9.25
N TYR A 115 16.46 23.51 -10.15
CA TYR A 115 16.30 23.70 -11.60
C TYR A 115 15.09 22.90 -12.10
N ASP A 116 13.95 23.56 -12.23
CA ASP A 116 12.68 22.96 -12.64
C ASP A 116 12.33 23.36 -14.07
N TYR A 117 12.35 22.41 -15.00
CA TYR A 117 11.85 22.57 -16.38
C TYR A 117 12.34 23.85 -17.12
N LYS A 118 13.64 24.18 -16.93
CA LYS A 118 14.36 25.37 -17.41
C LYS A 118 14.21 26.67 -16.60
N MET A 119 13.46 26.68 -15.50
CA MET A 119 13.38 27.81 -14.57
C MET A 119 14.28 27.57 -13.35
N ILE A 120 14.76 28.64 -12.74
CA ILE A 120 15.52 28.60 -11.48
C ILE A 120 14.58 28.99 -10.36
N SER A 121 14.24 28.04 -9.48
CA SER A 121 13.41 28.26 -8.30
C SER A 121 14.30 28.45 -7.08
N VAL A 122 14.16 29.60 -6.39
CA VAL A 122 15.02 29.99 -5.26
C VAL A 122 14.31 29.72 -3.94
N PHE A 123 14.98 28.99 -3.06
CA PHE A 123 14.45 28.56 -1.76
C PHE A 123 15.39 28.95 -0.62
N LYS A 124 14.87 29.05 0.60
CA LYS A 124 15.65 29.09 1.85
C LYS A 124 14.83 28.45 2.95
N ASN A 125 15.43 27.55 3.73
CA ASN A 125 14.72 26.72 4.71
C ASN A 125 13.47 26.00 4.14
N ASN A 126 13.55 25.52 2.90
CA ASN A 126 12.46 24.95 2.09
C ASN A 126 11.27 25.89 1.78
N ILE A 127 11.33 27.17 2.16
CA ILE A 127 10.39 28.20 1.72
C ILE A 127 10.81 28.66 0.31
N PHE A 128 9.88 28.61 -0.64
CA PHE A 128 10.06 29.22 -1.98
C PHE A 128 9.96 30.74 -1.86
N TYR A 129 10.99 31.47 -2.30
CA TYR A 129 10.99 32.94 -2.29
C TYR A 129 10.51 33.49 -3.63
N PHE A 130 11.21 33.13 -4.72
CA PHE A 130 10.90 33.55 -6.09
C PHE A 130 11.40 32.52 -7.11
N LYS A 131 10.92 32.66 -8.35
CA LYS A 131 11.47 31.98 -9.53
C LYS A 131 12.11 33.01 -10.45
N ALA A 132 13.24 32.69 -11.03
CA ALA A 132 13.77 33.35 -12.21
C ALA A 132 13.44 32.53 -13.46
N THR A 133 12.88 33.20 -14.46
CA THR A 133 12.49 32.60 -15.73
C THR A 133 13.47 33.01 -16.83
N PRO A 134 13.83 32.12 -17.77
CA PRO A 134 14.72 32.48 -18.86
C PRO A 134 14.00 33.43 -19.85
N VAL A 135 14.46 34.67 -19.93
CA VAL A 135 13.99 35.71 -20.86
C VAL A 135 15.20 36.23 -21.63
N ASN A 136 15.15 36.21 -22.96
CA ASN A 136 16.26 36.58 -23.86
C ASN A 136 17.62 35.87 -23.59
N GLY A 137 17.62 34.79 -22.80
CA GLY A 137 18.83 34.05 -22.38
C GLY A 137 19.28 34.33 -20.95
N LEU A 138 18.76 35.40 -20.31
CA LEU A 138 19.04 35.77 -18.92
C LEU A 138 17.98 35.20 -17.96
N TYR A 139 18.38 34.93 -16.72
CA TYR A 139 17.48 34.42 -15.68
C TYR A 139 16.84 35.56 -14.89
N THR A 140 15.68 36.02 -15.37
CA THR A 140 15.02 37.23 -14.89
C THR A 140 13.95 36.94 -13.84
N VAL A 141 13.99 37.69 -12.74
CA VAL A 141 12.98 37.74 -11.67
C VAL A 141 11.96 38.82 -12.03
N ASN A 142 10.75 38.41 -12.40
CA ASN A 142 9.66 39.35 -12.64
C ASN A 142 8.98 39.73 -11.30
N LEU A 143 8.99 41.02 -10.97
CA LEU A 143 8.36 41.58 -9.77
C LEU A 143 6.92 42.06 -10.00
N GLN A 144 6.45 42.05 -11.25
CA GLN A 144 5.13 42.58 -11.65
C GLN A 144 4.10 41.46 -11.92
N ASP A 145 4.50 40.17 -11.96
CA ASP A 145 3.59 39.04 -12.20
C ASP A 145 2.67 38.76 -10.99
N ASN A 146 1.37 39.03 -11.16
CA ASN A 146 0.34 38.82 -10.15
C ASN A 146 -0.14 37.34 -10.13
N ILE A 147 0.73 36.43 -9.66
CA ILE A 147 0.50 34.98 -9.70
C ILE A 147 -0.62 34.56 -8.73
N ASN A 148 -1.87 34.53 -9.19
CA ASN A 148 -3.04 34.27 -8.33
C ASN A 148 -3.61 32.84 -8.37
N GLU A 149 -3.02 31.90 -9.13
CA GLU A 149 -3.62 30.56 -9.36
C GLU A 149 -2.88 29.37 -8.72
N ILE A 150 -1.76 29.61 -8.02
CA ILE A 150 -1.19 28.64 -7.05
C ILE A 150 -1.46 29.08 -5.60
N TYR A 151 -1.75 30.37 -5.37
CA TYR A 151 -2.01 30.92 -4.04
C TYR A 151 -3.46 30.69 -3.58
N HIS A 152 -3.79 29.41 -3.44
CA HIS A 152 -4.81 28.94 -2.49
C HIS A 152 -4.17 28.63 -1.12
N ILE A 153 -3.18 29.44 -0.74
CA ILE A 153 -2.78 29.68 0.64
C ILE A 153 -3.56 30.93 1.08
N SER A 154 -4.18 30.88 2.25
CA SER A 154 -5.13 31.91 2.68
C SER A 154 -4.46 33.26 2.92
N LYS A 155 -4.79 34.24 2.06
CA LYS A 155 -4.74 35.68 2.41
C LYS A 155 -5.84 36.03 3.41
N ARG A 156 -5.71 35.45 4.60
CA ARG A 156 -5.97 36.14 5.86
C ARG A 156 -4.73 35.94 6.71
N SER A 157 -4.13 37.04 7.15
CA SER A 157 -3.50 37.04 8.46
C SER A 157 -4.52 36.47 9.43
N LYS A 158 -4.18 35.37 10.11
CA LYS A 158 -4.88 35.09 11.35
C LYS A 158 -4.42 36.17 12.32
N ASP A 159 -5.32 37.08 12.65
CA ASP A 159 -5.23 37.80 13.90
C ASP A 159 -5.08 36.74 15.00
N ILE A 160 -3.96 36.77 15.71
CA ILE A 160 -3.54 35.69 16.62
C ILE A 160 -4.46 35.58 17.85
N GLU A 161 -5.44 36.49 17.95
CA GLU A 161 -6.42 36.65 19.01
C GLU A 161 -7.67 35.76 18.92
N ASP A 162 -7.84 34.92 17.88
CA ASP A 162 -8.99 33.99 17.84
C ASP A 162 -8.86 32.84 18.85
N GLN A 163 -9.32 33.12 20.08
CA GLN A 163 -9.48 32.17 21.17
C GLN A 163 -10.28 30.92 20.76
N THR A 164 -11.21 31.02 19.80
CA THR A 164 -12.01 29.89 19.30
C THR A 164 -11.13 28.84 18.61
N TYR A 165 -10.17 29.28 17.79
CA TYR A 165 -9.21 28.40 17.13
C TYR A 165 -8.17 27.83 18.11
N LEU A 166 -7.69 28.65 19.06
CA LEU A 166 -6.78 28.19 20.12
C LEU A 166 -7.43 27.08 20.97
N TRP A 167 -8.69 27.27 21.39
CA TRP A 167 -9.43 26.25 22.15
C TRP A 167 -9.75 25.00 21.31
N HIS A 168 -10.06 25.15 20.02
CA HIS A 168 -10.17 24.00 19.13
C HIS A 168 -8.89 23.14 19.13
N CYS A 169 -7.70 23.76 19.05
CA CYS A 169 -6.42 23.06 19.10
C CYS A 169 -6.14 22.43 20.49
N ARG A 170 -6.34 23.17 21.59
CA ARG A 170 -6.21 22.65 22.98
C ARG A 170 -7.10 21.43 23.26
N LEU A 171 -8.25 21.34 22.61
CA LEU A 171 -9.22 20.24 22.72
C LEU A 171 -8.99 19.10 21.72
N GLY A 172 -7.80 18.95 21.14
CA GLY A 172 -7.50 17.86 20.18
C GLY A 172 -8.26 18.01 18.86
N HIS A 173 -8.44 19.27 18.42
CA HIS A 173 -9.18 19.66 17.22
C HIS A 173 -10.63 19.14 17.23
N ILE A 174 -11.31 19.22 18.37
CA ILE A 174 -12.70 18.77 18.52
C ILE A 174 -13.65 19.53 17.57
N ASN A 175 -14.76 18.91 17.18
CA ASN A 175 -15.73 19.52 16.24
C ASN A 175 -16.18 20.92 16.73
N LYS A 176 -16.23 21.90 15.82
CA LYS A 176 -16.59 23.30 16.10
C LYS A 176 -17.81 23.46 17.01
N LYS A 177 -18.88 22.69 16.75
CA LYS A 177 -20.13 22.73 17.54
C LYS A 177 -19.99 22.25 18.99
N ARG A 178 -18.91 21.55 19.34
CA ARG A 178 -18.58 21.21 20.75
C ARG A 178 -17.76 22.29 21.43
N VAL A 179 -16.99 23.10 20.70
CA VAL A 179 -16.30 24.28 21.25
C VAL A 179 -17.34 25.36 21.57
N GLU A 180 -18.25 25.60 20.62
CA GLU A 180 -19.45 26.43 20.78
C GLU A 180 -20.29 26.04 22.02
N LEU A 181 -20.58 24.74 22.19
CA LEU A 181 -21.30 24.25 23.39
C LEU A 181 -20.49 24.41 24.68
N LEU A 182 -19.18 24.13 24.67
CA LEU A 182 -18.31 24.34 25.84
C LEU A 182 -18.22 25.83 26.25
N LEU A 183 -18.32 26.75 25.30
CA LEU A 183 -18.40 28.19 25.57
C LEU A 183 -19.75 28.54 26.21
N LYS A 184 -20.86 28.10 25.60
CA LYS A 184 -22.23 28.35 26.11
C LYS A 184 -22.45 27.82 27.53
N GLU A 185 -21.90 26.65 27.85
CA GLU A 185 -21.98 26.01 29.17
C GLU A 185 -20.97 26.56 30.20
N GLY A 186 -20.21 27.61 29.84
CA GLY A 186 -19.33 28.37 30.72
C GLY A 186 -17.94 27.76 30.98
N PHE A 187 -17.52 26.72 30.24
CA PHE A 187 -16.29 25.98 30.53
C PHE A 187 -15.00 26.63 29.99
N LEU A 188 -15.10 27.53 28.99
CA LEU A 188 -13.93 28.11 28.29
C LEU A 188 -13.59 29.56 28.73
N GLY A 189 -14.34 30.12 29.68
CA GLY A 189 -14.32 31.55 29.99
C GLY A 189 -15.17 32.38 29.02
N THR A 190 -15.20 33.70 29.19
CA THR A 190 -15.97 34.64 28.36
C THR A 190 -15.12 35.23 27.24
N PHE A 191 -15.40 34.85 25.98
CA PHE A 191 -14.88 35.47 24.76
C PHE A 191 -15.86 35.27 23.61
N ASP A 192 -15.79 36.12 22.58
CA ASP A 192 -16.68 36.03 21.43
C ASP A 192 -16.35 34.83 20.53
N TYR A 193 -17.37 34.02 20.21
CA TYR A 193 -17.23 32.91 19.27
C TYR A 193 -17.01 33.41 17.85
N LYS A 194 -15.79 33.24 17.32
CA LYS A 194 -15.44 33.57 15.94
C LYS A 194 -15.39 32.28 15.09
N PRO A 195 -16.21 32.16 14.01
CA PRO A 195 -16.19 30.97 13.17
C PRO A 195 -14.96 30.94 12.26
N PHE A 196 -13.97 30.11 12.59
CA PHE A 196 -12.79 29.87 11.75
C PHE A 196 -13.06 28.93 10.57
N ASP A 197 -12.18 28.93 9.57
CA ASP A 197 -12.28 28.16 8.32
C ASP A 197 -11.94 26.65 8.46
N ASN A 198 -11.72 25.97 7.33
CA ASN A 198 -11.44 24.53 7.29
C ASN A 198 -10.01 24.19 7.74
N CYS A 199 -9.88 23.88 9.03
CA CYS A 199 -8.73 23.23 9.66
C CYS A 199 -8.33 21.94 8.90
N GLU A 200 -7.18 21.96 8.20
CA GLU A 200 -6.66 20.85 7.38
C GLU A 200 -6.29 19.64 8.24
N SER A 201 -5.92 19.86 9.50
CA SER A 201 -5.76 18.78 10.50
C SER A 201 -7.06 17.97 10.58
N CYS A 202 -8.21 18.65 10.69
CA CYS A 202 -9.51 17.97 10.67
C CYS A 202 -9.84 17.34 9.31
N LEU A 203 -9.57 18.04 8.20
CA LEU A 203 -9.83 17.49 6.86
C LEU A 203 -9.07 16.16 6.63
N SER A 204 -7.79 16.16 6.98
CA SER A 204 -6.88 15.02 6.74
C SER A 204 -7.03 13.91 7.78
N GLY A 205 -7.43 14.25 9.02
CA GLY A 205 -7.58 13.29 10.11
C GLY A 205 -8.99 12.70 10.30
N LYS A 206 -10.05 13.33 9.75
CA LYS A 206 -11.47 13.03 10.12
C LYS A 206 -12.45 12.88 8.95
N MET A 207 -11.98 12.65 7.71
CA MET A 207 -12.86 12.46 6.55
C MET A 207 -13.49 11.05 6.51
N THR A 208 -14.79 10.94 6.80
CA THR A 208 -15.50 9.65 6.90
C THR A 208 -16.88 9.63 6.23
N LYS A 209 -17.37 8.44 5.85
CA LYS A 209 -18.74 8.20 5.32
C LYS A 209 -19.86 8.50 6.34
N GLN A 210 -21.08 8.70 5.82
CA GLN A 210 -22.30 8.95 6.61
C GLN A 210 -22.69 7.78 7.53
N PRO A 211 -23.39 8.04 8.65
CA PRO A 211 -23.84 7.04 9.61
C PRO A 211 -25.17 6.37 9.23
N PHE A 212 -25.48 5.26 9.91
CA PHE A 212 -26.79 4.59 9.91
C PHE A 212 -27.46 4.73 11.28
N ASN A 213 -28.81 4.72 11.31
CA ASN A 213 -29.59 4.71 12.55
C ASN A 213 -29.91 3.28 13.00
N LYS A 214 -29.85 3.03 14.32
CA LYS A 214 -30.68 2.04 15.02
C LYS A 214 -30.68 2.29 16.52
N GLU A 215 -31.73 1.87 17.18
CA GLU A 215 -31.89 1.90 18.64
C GLU A 215 -31.24 0.65 19.26
N ASN A 216 -30.62 0.83 20.42
CA ASN A 216 -30.20 -0.21 21.34
C ASN A 216 -30.65 0.23 22.75
N GLU A 217 -31.00 -0.72 23.61
CA GLU A 217 -31.16 -0.46 25.05
C GLU A 217 -29.86 0.07 25.66
N ARG A 218 -30.01 0.96 26.64
CA ARG A 218 -28.94 1.77 27.23
C ARG A 218 -28.91 1.58 28.75
N ALA A 219 -27.73 1.57 29.33
CA ALA A 219 -27.56 1.65 30.78
C ALA A 219 -28.23 2.89 31.38
N THR A 220 -28.85 2.68 32.54
CA THR A 220 -29.54 3.68 33.37
C THR A 220 -28.67 4.21 34.51
N ASP A 221 -27.64 3.47 34.91
CA ASP A 221 -26.71 3.83 36.00
C ASP A 221 -25.24 3.53 35.64
N LEU A 222 -24.31 4.13 36.39
CA LEU A 222 -22.86 3.91 36.30
C LEU A 222 -22.49 2.44 36.60
N LEU A 223 -21.52 1.92 35.84
CA LEU A 223 -21.02 0.54 35.90
C LEU A 223 -22.03 -0.56 35.54
N GLU A 224 -23.26 -0.19 35.13
CA GLU A 224 -24.27 -1.16 34.70
C GLU A 224 -23.82 -1.94 33.46
N ILE A 225 -23.37 -1.25 32.40
CA ILE A 225 -22.80 -1.90 31.21
C ILE A 225 -21.46 -1.24 30.86
N ILE A 226 -20.37 -2.02 30.90
CA ILE A 226 -19.06 -1.63 30.40
C ILE A 226 -18.85 -2.25 29.02
N HIS A 227 -18.65 -1.42 27.99
CA HIS A 227 -18.21 -1.86 26.67
C HIS A 227 -16.69 -1.93 26.58
N THR A 228 -16.15 -3.01 26.02
CA THR A 228 -14.72 -3.21 25.80
C THR A 228 -14.38 -3.62 24.37
N ASP A 229 -13.14 -3.33 23.93
CA ASP A 229 -12.57 -3.63 22.60
C ASP A 229 -11.03 -3.48 22.66
N VAL A 230 -10.30 -4.33 21.92
CA VAL A 230 -8.83 -4.34 21.85
C VAL A 230 -8.35 -3.98 20.45
N CYS A 231 -7.68 -2.84 20.34
CA CYS A 231 -7.09 -2.37 19.10
C CYS A 231 -5.60 -2.77 19.01
N GLY A 232 -5.25 -3.52 17.96
CA GLY A 232 -3.87 -3.86 17.58
C GLY A 232 -3.74 -5.22 16.87
N PRO A 233 -2.54 -5.65 16.46
CA PRO A 233 -1.27 -4.96 16.66
C PRO A 233 -1.09 -3.74 15.76
N PHE A 234 -0.38 -2.73 16.25
CA PHE A 234 0.12 -1.64 15.42
C PHE A 234 1.49 -2.00 14.81
N SER A 235 1.77 -1.47 13.61
CA SER A 235 2.98 -1.77 12.83
C SER A 235 4.28 -1.20 13.41
N HIS A 236 4.15 -0.31 14.40
CA HIS A 236 5.28 0.30 15.10
C HIS A 236 5.08 0.12 16.61
N ILE A 237 6.18 0.08 17.35
CA ILE A 237 6.18 -0.12 18.80
C ILE A 237 6.22 1.25 19.48
N ALA A 238 5.34 1.48 20.45
CA ALA A 238 5.36 2.70 21.25
C ALA A 238 6.47 2.64 22.31
N ARG A 239 7.07 3.78 22.67
CA ARG A 239 8.01 3.88 23.80
C ARG A 239 7.39 3.25 25.06
N GLY A 240 8.10 2.27 25.62
CA GLY A 240 7.61 1.35 26.65
C GLY A 240 7.27 -0.07 26.15
N GLY A 241 7.37 -0.33 24.85
CA GLY A 241 7.19 -1.66 24.23
C GLY A 241 5.77 -1.98 23.74
N TYR A 242 4.84 -1.01 23.80
CA TYR A 242 3.41 -1.29 23.57
C TYR A 242 3.09 -1.49 22.08
N ARG A 243 2.22 -2.47 21.79
CA ARG A 243 1.75 -2.85 20.43
C ARG A 243 0.23 -2.89 20.29
N TYR A 244 -0.51 -2.82 21.40
CA TYR A 244 -1.97 -2.87 21.48
C TYR A 244 -2.50 -1.86 22.50
N PHE A 245 -3.80 -1.56 22.44
CA PHE A 245 -4.51 -0.95 23.56
C PHE A 245 -5.90 -1.57 23.74
N ILE A 246 -6.34 -1.66 24.99
CA ILE A 246 -7.72 -2.01 25.36
C ILE A 246 -8.43 -0.74 25.85
N THR A 247 -9.74 -0.68 25.65
CA THR A 247 -10.58 0.40 26.19
C THR A 247 -11.75 -0.15 26.97
N PHE A 248 -12.10 0.52 28.07
CA PHE A 248 -13.31 0.24 28.85
C PHE A 248 -14.18 1.49 28.87
N THR A 249 -15.39 1.42 28.33
CA THR A 249 -16.31 2.56 28.17
C THR A 249 -17.64 2.26 28.83
N ASP A 250 -17.98 3.04 29.85
CA ASP A 250 -19.27 2.98 30.54
C ASP A 250 -20.42 3.45 29.63
N ASP A 251 -21.51 2.69 29.55
CA ASP A 251 -22.61 2.97 28.63
C ASP A 251 -23.51 4.13 29.10
N PHE A 252 -23.64 4.34 30.41
CA PHE A 252 -24.42 5.45 30.95
C PHE A 252 -23.74 6.80 30.70
N SER A 253 -22.54 6.99 31.26
CA SER A 253 -21.78 8.25 31.26
C SER A 253 -20.96 8.50 29.99
N ARG A 254 -20.61 7.45 29.24
CA ARG A 254 -19.60 7.47 28.16
C ARG A 254 -18.19 7.84 28.62
N TYR A 255 -17.91 7.71 29.93
CA TYR A 255 -16.54 7.81 30.44
C TYR A 255 -15.72 6.62 29.94
N GLY A 256 -14.56 6.88 29.34
CA GLY A 256 -13.73 5.86 28.71
C GLY A 256 -12.32 5.82 29.27
N TYR A 257 -11.91 4.65 29.75
CA TYR A 257 -10.53 4.32 30.11
C TYR A 257 -9.83 3.69 28.90
N VAL A 258 -8.50 3.80 28.90
CA VAL A 258 -7.61 3.25 27.87
C VAL A 258 -6.39 2.67 28.58
N TYR A 259 -5.99 1.45 28.26
CA TYR A 259 -4.76 0.85 28.76
C TYR A 259 -3.88 0.41 27.59
N LEU A 260 -2.58 0.70 27.67
CA LEU A 260 -1.60 0.34 26.65
C LEU A 260 -1.00 -1.02 27.00
N MET A 261 -0.88 -1.90 26.02
CA MET A 261 -0.45 -3.30 26.21
C MET A 261 0.62 -3.67 25.19
N ARG A 262 1.57 -4.51 25.59
CA ARG A 262 2.59 -5.13 24.73
C ARG A 262 2.02 -6.36 24.01
N HIS A 263 1.18 -7.14 24.70
CA HIS A 263 0.51 -8.34 24.18
C HIS A 263 -1.00 -8.29 24.43
N LYS A 264 -1.80 -9.09 23.70
CA LYS A 264 -3.25 -9.20 23.94
C LYS A 264 -3.62 -9.88 25.26
N SER A 265 -2.76 -10.75 25.78
CA SER A 265 -2.96 -11.49 27.04
C SER A 265 -3.09 -10.57 28.26
N GLU A 266 -2.46 -9.39 28.25
CA GLU A 266 -2.60 -8.38 29.31
C GLU A 266 -4.06 -7.88 29.49
N SER A 267 -4.98 -8.17 28.56
CA SER A 267 -6.37 -7.68 28.61
C SER A 267 -7.08 -8.03 29.92
N PHE A 268 -6.78 -9.20 30.50
CA PHE A 268 -7.35 -9.60 31.79
C PHE A 268 -6.73 -8.84 32.97
N GLU A 269 -5.41 -8.65 32.98
CA GLU A 269 -4.73 -7.79 33.96
C GLU A 269 -5.27 -6.36 33.91
N ARG A 270 -5.43 -5.78 32.71
CA ARG A 270 -6.01 -4.44 32.52
C ARG A 270 -7.48 -4.37 32.93
N PHE A 271 -8.22 -5.47 32.83
CA PHE A 271 -9.58 -5.55 33.37
C PHE A 271 -9.58 -5.58 34.90
N ARG A 272 -8.71 -6.37 35.55
CA ARG A 272 -8.54 -6.37 37.02
C ARG A 272 -8.11 -4.99 37.55
N GLU A 273 -7.13 -4.34 36.90
CA GLU A 273 -6.73 -2.95 37.18
C GLU A 273 -7.93 -1.99 37.10
N PHE A 274 -8.66 -2.01 35.98
CA PHE A 274 -9.82 -1.16 35.74
C PHE A 274 -10.94 -1.40 36.76
N GLN A 275 -11.34 -2.66 36.98
CA GLN A 275 -12.40 -3.04 37.89
C GLN A 275 -12.11 -2.56 39.32
N ASN A 276 -10.91 -2.82 39.82
CA ASN A 276 -10.51 -2.40 41.17
C ASN A 276 -10.44 -0.87 41.29
N GLU A 277 -9.97 -0.16 40.25
CA GLU A 277 -10.00 1.31 40.23
C GLU A 277 -11.45 1.83 40.29
N VAL A 278 -12.34 1.38 39.39
CA VAL A 278 -13.66 2.01 39.22
C VAL A 278 -14.66 1.64 40.30
N GLN A 279 -14.64 0.40 40.79
CA GLN A 279 -15.57 -0.03 41.84
C GLN A 279 -15.26 0.68 43.17
N ASN A 280 -13.98 0.79 43.52
CA ASN A 280 -13.53 1.55 44.70
C ASN A 280 -13.84 3.06 44.56
N GLN A 281 -13.59 3.65 43.38
CA GLN A 281 -13.83 5.08 43.16
C GLN A 281 -15.31 5.51 43.12
N LEU A 282 -16.26 4.56 42.96
CA LEU A 282 -17.68 4.85 42.80
C LEU A 282 -18.58 4.19 43.86
N GLY A 283 -18.07 3.24 44.66
CA GLY A 283 -18.88 2.47 45.61
C GLY A 283 -19.92 1.55 44.95
N LYS A 284 -19.74 1.22 43.67
CA LYS A 284 -20.64 0.40 42.86
C LYS A 284 -19.90 -0.79 42.26
N ARG A 285 -20.60 -1.90 41.99
CA ARG A 285 -20.05 -3.04 41.24
C ARG A 285 -20.39 -2.94 39.76
N ILE A 286 -19.55 -3.51 38.90
CA ILE A 286 -19.87 -3.74 37.49
C ILE A 286 -20.98 -4.81 37.42
N LYS A 287 -22.00 -4.64 36.58
CA LYS A 287 -23.04 -5.67 36.36
C LYS A 287 -22.80 -6.48 35.09
N PHE A 288 -22.54 -5.80 33.96
CA PHE A 288 -22.35 -6.42 32.65
C PHE A 288 -21.06 -5.95 31.98
N LEU A 289 -20.26 -6.90 31.48
CA LEU A 289 -19.13 -6.63 30.58
C LEU A 289 -19.50 -7.06 29.16
N ARG A 290 -19.49 -6.12 28.20
CA ARG A 290 -19.88 -6.36 26.81
C ARG A 290 -18.67 -6.22 25.88
N SER A 291 -18.34 -7.32 25.20
CA SER A 291 -17.15 -7.49 24.35
C SER A 291 -17.51 -8.07 22.98
N ASP A 292 -16.52 -8.15 22.09
CA ASP A 292 -16.57 -9.06 20.95
C ASP A 292 -16.15 -10.48 21.36
N ARG A 293 -16.03 -11.39 20.39
CA ARG A 293 -15.52 -12.76 20.62
C ARG A 293 -14.01 -12.86 20.35
N GLY A 294 -13.26 -11.83 20.74
CA GLY A 294 -11.81 -11.86 20.76
C GLY A 294 -11.31 -12.93 21.74
N GLY A 295 -10.25 -13.65 21.37
CA GLY A 295 -9.70 -14.73 22.20
C GLY A 295 -9.19 -14.24 23.57
N GLU A 296 -8.83 -12.96 23.66
CA GLU A 296 -8.50 -12.25 24.90
C GLU A 296 -9.65 -12.11 25.92
N TYR A 297 -10.89 -12.44 25.53
CA TYR A 297 -12.09 -12.41 26.37
C TYR A 297 -12.74 -13.80 26.51
N LEU A 298 -12.05 -14.87 26.08
CA LEU A 298 -12.56 -16.25 26.02
C LEU A 298 -11.61 -17.25 26.69
N SER A 299 -10.81 -16.77 27.64
CA SER A 299 -9.90 -17.56 28.46
C SER A 299 -10.53 -17.86 29.81
N ASP A 300 -10.39 -19.09 30.30
CA ASP A 300 -11.07 -19.57 31.51
C ASP A 300 -10.74 -18.71 32.76
N GLU A 301 -9.52 -18.16 32.87
CA GLU A 301 -9.13 -17.22 33.94
C GLU A 301 -10.01 -15.95 33.97
N PHE A 302 -10.43 -15.47 32.79
CA PHE A 302 -11.25 -14.26 32.65
C PHE A 302 -12.72 -14.59 32.98
N ASP A 303 -13.28 -15.65 32.39
CA ASP A 303 -14.67 -16.03 32.64
C ASP A 303 -14.90 -16.48 34.10
N ASN A 304 -13.97 -17.20 34.73
CA ASN A 304 -14.04 -17.56 36.15
C ASN A 304 -14.04 -16.32 37.04
N HIS A 305 -13.13 -15.36 36.82
CA HIS A 305 -13.08 -14.11 37.59
C HIS A 305 -14.34 -13.25 37.39
N LEU A 306 -14.94 -13.25 36.20
CA LEU A 306 -16.23 -12.60 35.97
C LEU A 306 -17.35 -13.27 36.80
N LEU A 307 -17.40 -14.61 36.82
CA LEU A 307 -18.36 -15.37 37.62
C LEU A 307 -18.18 -15.12 39.13
N GLU A 308 -16.96 -15.20 39.66
CA GLU A 308 -16.61 -14.87 41.06
C GLU A 308 -17.03 -13.45 41.45
N CYS A 309 -16.84 -12.48 40.54
CA CYS A 309 -17.24 -11.10 40.78
C CYS A 309 -18.75 -10.85 40.64
N GLY A 310 -19.52 -11.81 40.13
CA GLY A 310 -20.94 -11.66 39.81
C GLY A 310 -21.21 -10.81 38.56
N ILE A 311 -20.24 -10.70 37.65
CA ILE A 311 -20.33 -9.90 36.41
C ILE A 311 -20.77 -10.79 35.26
N VAL A 312 -21.88 -10.44 34.61
CA VAL A 312 -22.41 -11.21 33.48
C VAL A 312 -21.72 -10.80 32.18
N SER A 313 -21.02 -11.76 31.57
CA SER A 313 -20.37 -11.61 30.26
C SER A 313 -21.41 -11.52 29.13
N GLN A 314 -21.34 -10.45 28.33
CA GLN A 314 -22.22 -10.18 27.19
C GLN A 314 -21.43 -10.24 25.87
N LEU A 315 -20.99 -11.44 25.49
CA LEU A 315 -20.33 -11.71 24.21
C LEU A 315 -21.25 -11.40 23.02
N THR A 316 -20.91 -10.40 22.21
CA THR A 316 -21.72 -10.07 21.03
C THR A 316 -21.79 -11.23 20.00
N PRO A 317 -22.90 -11.38 19.24
CA PRO A 317 -23.05 -12.50 18.31
C PRO A 317 -22.10 -12.40 17.11
N PRO A 318 -21.68 -13.54 16.51
CA PRO A 318 -20.91 -13.53 15.27
C PRO A 318 -21.65 -12.79 14.15
N TYR A 319 -20.90 -12.06 13.32
CA TYR A 319 -21.40 -11.27 12.19
C TYR A 319 -22.27 -10.04 12.52
N THR A 320 -22.51 -9.72 13.80
CA THR A 320 -23.23 -8.49 14.23
C THR A 320 -22.35 -7.50 15.02
N PRO A 321 -21.30 -6.89 14.41
CA PRO A 321 -20.42 -5.93 15.08
C PRO A 321 -21.14 -4.71 15.67
N GLN A 322 -22.32 -4.37 15.11
CA GLN A 322 -23.11 -3.20 15.50
C GLN A 322 -23.49 -3.21 16.99
N MET A 323 -23.57 -4.40 17.62
CA MET A 323 -23.87 -4.54 19.04
C MET A 323 -22.73 -4.08 19.96
N ASN A 324 -21.46 -4.14 19.52
CA ASN A 324 -20.33 -3.52 20.24
C ASN A 324 -19.99 -2.11 19.70
N GLY A 325 -20.89 -1.51 18.92
CA GLY A 325 -20.65 -0.23 18.25
C GLY A 325 -20.32 0.95 19.17
N VAL A 326 -20.50 0.84 20.49
CA VAL A 326 -20.06 1.85 21.47
C VAL A 326 -18.55 1.94 21.55
N SER A 327 -17.86 0.82 21.80
CA SER A 327 -16.39 0.78 21.87
C SER A 327 -15.80 1.01 20.49
N GLU A 328 -16.37 0.45 19.40
CA GLU A 328 -15.93 0.78 18.04
C GLU A 328 -15.96 2.28 17.74
N ARG A 329 -17.07 2.98 18.09
CA ARG A 329 -17.20 4.43 17.87
C ARG A 329 -16.28 5.21 18.78
N ARG A 330 -16.04 4.74 20.01
CA ARG A 330 -15.07 5.34 20.95
C ARG A 330 -13.66 5.22 20.38
N ASN A 331 -13.26 4.04 19.93
CA ASN A 331 -11.95 3.76 19.35
C ASN A 331 -11.73 4.52 18.05
N ARG A 332 -12.72 4.57 17.15
CA ARG A 332 -12.67 5.45 15.97
C ARG A 332 -12.46 6.91 16.34
N THR A 333 -13.22 7.43 17.31
CA THR A 333 -13.09 8.83 17.77
C THR A 333 -11.74 9.12 18.43
N LEU A 334 -11.25 8.19 19.26
CA LEU A 334 -9.93 8.25 19.89
C LEU A 334 -8.83 8.32 18.82
N LEU A 335 -8.89 7.42 17.85
CA LEU A 335 -7.92 7.28 16.77
C LEU A 335 -7.98 8.45 15.77
N ASP A 336 -9.16 9.00 15.48
CA ASP A 336 -9.33 10.17 14.61
C ASP A 336 -8.88 11.48 15.27
N MET A 337 -9.08 11.63 16.59
CA MET A 337 -8.49 12.75 17.33
C MET A 337 -6.98 12.60 17.49
N VAL A 338 -6.47 11.39 17.69
CA VAL A 338 -5.03 11.08 17.61
C VAL A 338 -4.46 11.43 16.22
N ARG A 339 -5.12 11.03 15.13
CA ARG A 339 -4.84 11.44 13.73
C ARG A 339 -5.00 12.93 13.45
N THR A 340 -5.48 13.71 14.40
CA THR A 340 -5.65 15.15 14.23
C THR A 340 -4.76 15.93 15.17
N MET A 341 -4.33 15.29 16.24
CA MET A 341 -3.06 15.55 16.88
C MET A 341 -1.92 14.80 16.14
N MET A 342 -1.99 14.46 14.83
CA MET A 342 -0.87 13.98 13.96
C MET A 342 -1.10 14.17 12.42
N CYS A 343 -0.29 14.74 11.49
CA CYS A 343 1.17 14.94 11.29
C CYS A 343 1.61 16.44 11.03
N HIS A 344 2.54 17.01 11.82
CA HIS A 344 3.16 18.36 11.90
C HIS A 344 3.75 18.79 13.29
N SER A 345 3.15 18.50 14.49
CA SER A 345 3.77 18.92 15.79
C SER A 345 5.25 18.63 15.88
N THR A 346 5.97 19.45 16.65
CA THR A 346 7.39 19.64 16.43
C THR A 346 8.28 18.56 17.07
N LEU A 347 7.73 17.37 17.31
CA LEU A 347 8.46 16.17 17.72
C LEU A 347 9.15 15.50 16.52
N PRO A 348 10.48 15.29 16.57
CA PRO A 348 11.24 14.75 15.44
C PRO A 348 10.87 13.29 15.12
N MET A 349 11.08 12.92 13.85
CA MET A 349 10.80 11.59 13.30
C MET A 349 12.08 10.76 13.07
N SER A 350 13.24 11.38 13.30
CA SER A 350 14.58 10.86 13.01
C SER A 350 15.04 9.83 14.06
N PHE A 351 14.85 8.55 13.74
CA PHE A 351 15.79 7.45 14.01
C PHE A 351 15.27 6.17 13.34
N TRP A 352 15.85 5.79 12.20
CA TRP A 352 15.62 4.52 11.51
C TRP A 352 16.94 4.03 10.90
N GLY A 353 17.47 2.93 11.44
CA GLY A 353 18.63 2.22 10.87
C GLY A 353 19.76 1.91 11.85
N LEU A 354 19.69 0.74 12.49
CA LEU A 354 20.79 -0.22 12.69
C LEU A 354 20.42 -1.31 13.73
N GLY A 355 21.07 -2.48 13.57
CA GLY A 355 21.56 -3.32 14.69
C GLY A 355 20.55 -4.10 15.56
N VAL A 356 20.70 -5.43 15.58
CA VAL A 356 20.17 -6.29 16.66
C VAL A 356 21.31 -6.66 17.60
N SER A 357 21.11 -6.46 18.91
CA SER A 357 21.83 -7.15 19.98
C SER A 357 20.95 -7.24 21.24
N THR A 358 21.29 -8.13 22.17
CA THR A 358 20.28 -8.86 22.97
C THR A 358 20.27 -8.47 24.47
N VAL A 359 19.29 -9.04 25.21
CA VAL A 359 19.20 -9.24 26.68
C VAL A 359 18.36 -8.22 27.48
N ARG A 360 17.77 -8.74 28.57
CA ARG A 360 16.93 -8.08 29.60
C ARG A 360 17.85 -7.41 30.66
N PHE A 361 17.43 -6.78 31.76
CA PHE A 361 16.13 -6.48 32.36
C PHE A 361 16.27 -5.10 33.04
N GLY A 362 15.20 -4.29 33.11
CA GLY A 362 15.27 -3.00 33.78
C GLY A 362 13.97 -2.21 33.71
N SER A 363 13.55 -1.64 34.82
CA SER A 363 12.27 -0.92 34.97
C SER A 363 12.38 0.58 34.60
N VAL A 364 11.29 1.33 34.83
CA VAL A 364 11.20 2.82 34.82
C VAL A 364 10.84 3.52 33.48
N PHE A 365 9.53 3.71 33.26
CA PHE A 365 8.87 4.83 32.52
C PHE A 365 9.17 4.99 30.99
N GLY A 366 8.61 6.05 30.35
CA GLY A 366 9.21 6.64 29.14
C GLY A 366 8.33 6.91 27.90
N LYS A 367 7.13 6.34 27.81
CA LYS A 367 5.88 6.99 27.34
C LYS A 367 5.96 8.26 26.42
N ASN A 368 5.94 8.12 25.08
CA ASN A 368 4.88 8.60 24.12
C ASN A 368 4.53 10.15 23.89
N ARG A 369 3.74 10.81 22.95
CA ARG A 369 3.08 10.77 21.54
C ARG A 369 3.51 12.09 20.77
N THR A 370 3.16 12.70 19.59
CA THR A 370 2.42 12.68 18.25
C THR A 370 2.66 14.04 17.45
N GLU A 371 1.71 14.63 16.66
CA GLU A 371 1.77 15.78 15.69
C GLU A 371 0.51 16.83 15.66
N ASN A 372 -0.13 17.69 14.76
CA ASN A 372 -0.56 17.97 13.31
C ASN A 372 -0.78 19.51 12.88
N ARG A 373 -1.23 19.78 11.62
CA ARG A 373 -1.62 20.96 10.73
C ARG A 373 -2.40 22.20 11.28
N ALA A 374 -2.64 23.38 10.63
CA ALA A 374 -2.85 23.93 9.22
C ALA A 374 -4.34 24.01 8.70
N LEU A 375 -4.82 24.67 7.61
CA LEU A 375 -4.30 25.58 6.52
C LEU A 375 -5.28 26.80 6.26
N PHE A 376 -5.94 27.23 5.14
CA PHE A 376 -6.23 26.75 3.74
C PHE A 376 -6.98 27.83 2.83
N GLY A 377 -6.62 28.08 1.53
CA GLY A 377 -7.42 28.73 0.43
C GLY A 377 -7.59 30.28 0.43
N PHE A 378 -7.70 31.13 -0.64
CA PHE A 378 -7.95 31.16 -2.12
C PHE A 378 -7.38 32.53 -2.69
N ARG A 379 -7.39 33.08 -3.95
CA ARG A 379 -7.83 32.87 -5.39
C ARG A 379 -7.26 34.07 -6.27
N PHE A 380 -7.37 34.34 -7.60
CA PHE A 380 -7.75 33.72 -8.92
C PHE A 380 -7.27 34.59 -10.15
N PHE A 381 -7.16 34.07 -11.40
CA PHE A 381 -7.10 34.73 -12.76
C PHE A 381 -6.00 35.82 -13.09
N SER A 382 -5.50 36.09 -14.33
CA SER A 382 -5.81 35.59 -15.72
C SER A 382 -4.69 35.82 -16.80
N VAL A 383 -4.53 34.86 -17.75
CA VAL A 383 -4.32 35.03 -19.25
C VAL A 383 -2.97 35.44 -19.95
N ARG A 384 -2.31 34.42 -20.56
CA ARG A 384 -1.78 34.24 -21.97
C ARG A 384 -0.46 34.84 -22.57
N PHE A 385 0.40 33.89 -23.00
CA PHE A 385 1.03 33.65 -24.34
C PHE A 385 2.53 33.93 -24.69
N SER A 386 3.13 32.86 -25.24
CA SER A 386 4.34 32.59 -26.08
C SER A 386 4.81 33.65 -27.13
N PRO A 387 6.05 33.55 -27.73
CA PRO A 387 6.68 32.29 -28.22
C PRO A 387 8.22 32.09 -28.13
N LYS A 388 8.65 30.93 -28.68
CA LYS A 388 10.00 30.34 -28.91
C LYS A 388 10.82 31.12 -29.99
N PRO A 389 12.18 31.00 -30.08
CA PRO A 389 12.86 29.80 -30.63
C PRO A 389 14.20 29.36 -29.97
N LYS A 390 14.82 28.34 -30.60
CA LYS A 390 16.14 27.69 -30.35
C LYS A 390 17.25 28.38 -31.23
N PRO A 391 18.52 27.91 -31.40
CA PRO A 391 19.14 26.61 -31.02
C PRO A 391 20.66 26.54 -30.66
N ASN A 392 21.13 25.27 -30.54
CA ASN A 392 22.49 24.72 -30.78
C ASN A 392 23.44 24.42 -29.59
N HIS A 393 23.87 23.14 -29.59
CA HIS A 393 25.19 22.52 -29.28
C HIS A 393 26.16 23.22 -28.28
N LEU A 394 26.82 22.50 -27.36
CA LEU A 394 27.64 21.31 -27.63
C LEU A 394 27.53 20.21 -26.54
N VAL A 395 28.32 19.13 -26.68
CA VAL A 395 28.29 17.90 -25.87
C VAL A 395 29.55 17.78 -25.00
N PHE A 396 29.40 17.31 -23.76
CA PHE A 396 30.39 16.43 -23.13
C PHE A 396 29.71 15.33 -22.30
N ARG A 397 30.27 14.12 -22.34
CA ARG A 397 29.88 13.00 -21.48
C ARG A 397 30.79 12.98 -20.24
N PHE A 398 30.22 12.72 -19.07
CA PHE A 398 30.87 11.92 -18.04
C PHE A 398 29.90 10.85 -17.55
N SER A 399 30.44 9.71 -17.12
CA SER A 399 29.67 8.56 -16.64
C SER A 399 30.14 8.20 -15.24
N VAL A 400 29.20 8.17 -14.29
CA VAL A 400 29.42 7.64 -12.94
C VAL A 400 28.26 6.72 -12.64
N SER A 401 28.57 5.48 -12.24
CA SER A 401 27.58 4.46 -11.89
C SER A 401 27.39 4.45 -10.37
N VAL A 402 26.15 4.65 -9.90
CA VAL A 402 25.77 4.46 -8.49
C VAL A 402 24.57 3.52 -8.44
N ARG A 403 24.67 2.47 -7.62
CA ARG A 403 23.59 1.49 -7.39
C ARG A 403 22.57 2.06 -6.42
N PHE A 404 21.29 1.71 -6.60
CA PHE A 404 20.24 1.97 -5.61
C PHE A 404 19.62 0.67 -5.12
N PHE A 405 19.43 0.54 -3.80
CA PHE A 405 18.58 -0.50 -3.20
C PHE A 405 17.10 -0.15 -3.43
N GLY A 406 16.26 -1.15 -3.68
CA GLY A 406 14.90 -0.97 -4.19
C GLY A 406 13.75 -1.40 -3.27
N PHE A 407 12.54 -0.98 -3.66
CA PHE A 407 11.18 -1.38 -3.23
C PHE A 407 10.17 -0.56 -4.08
N PHE A 408 8.86 -0.82 -4.26
CA PHE A 408 7.87 -1.84 -3.85
C PHE A 408 6.63 -1.65 -4.81
N ARG A 409 5.45 -2.33 -4.80
CA ARG A 409 4.77 -3.36 -3.98
C ARG A 409 3.60 -3.98 -4.78
N PHE A 410 3.04 -5.10 -4.29
CA PHE A 410 1.70 -5.67 -4.63
C PHE A 410 1.51 -6.27 -6.04
N SER A 411 0.60 -7.23 -6.28
CA SER A 411 -0.47 -7.89 -5.45
C SER A 411 -0.47 -9.42 -5.75
N VAL A 412 -1.25 -10.35 -5.15
CA VAL A 412 -2.69 -10.38 -4.77
C VAL A 412 -2.90 -11.36 -3.58
N PHE A 413 -3.87 -11.07 -2.70
CA PHE A 413 -4.58 -12.13 -1.94
C PHE A 413 -6.08 -11.83 -1.81
N SER A 414 -6.89 -12.87 -1.56
CA SER A 414 -8.30 -12.91 -1.98
C SER A 414 -9.33 -12.19 -1.07
N VAL A 415 -10.42 -11.74 -1.68
CA VAL A 415 -11.54 -11.04 -1.04
C VAL A 415 -12.49 -12.03 -0.37
N SER A 416 -12.28 -12.31 0.92
CA SER A 416 -13.28 -13.00 1.77
C SER A 416 -13.24 -12.70 3.28
N VAL A 417 -12.40 -11.74 3.71
CA VAL A 417 -12.35 -11.19 5.09
C VAL A 417 -12.72 -9.70 5.12
N PHE A 418 -12.82 -9.05 3.95
CA PHE A 418 -13.10 -7.62 3.79
C PHE A 418 -14.58 -7.23 4.01
N ARG A 419 -15.05 -7.36 5.25
CA ARG A 419 -16.18 -6.54 5.76
C ARG A 419 -16.09 -6.17 7.25
N PHE A 420 -15.24 -6.82 8.04
CA PHE A 420 -14.87 -6.37 9.40
C PHE A 420 -13.67 -5.41 9.37
N PHE A 421 -12.56 -5.80 8.72
CA PHE A 421 -11.30 -5.05 8.75
C PHE A 421 -11.29 -3.68 8.02
N SER A 422 -12.38 -3.31 7.34
CA SER A 422 -12.52 -2.03 6.63
C SER A 422 -12.55 -0.79 7.55
N VAL A 423 -12.62 -0.96 8.87
CA VAL A 423 -12.49 0.13 9.85
C VAL A 423 -11.03 0.37 10.26
N PHE A 424 -10.17 -0.64 10.19
CA PHE A 424 -8.83 -0.61 10.82
C PHE A 424 -7.64 -0.56 9.85
N SER A 425 -7.83 -0.88 8.56
CA SER A 425 -6.74 -0.83 7.56
C SER A 425 -6.25 0.59 7.21
N VAL A 426 -6.87 1.65 7.75
CA VAL A 426 -6.55 3.06 7.46
C VAL A 426 -5.53 3.65 8.48
N PHE A 427 -4.99 2.83 9.40
CA PHE A 427 -4.12 3.31 10.48
C PHE A 427 -2.61 3.31 10.19
N GLY A 428 -2.15 2.81 9.02
CA GLY A 428 -0.72 2.66 8.70
C GLY A 428 0.18 3.88 8.96
N PRO A 429 -0.03 5.04 8.30
CA PRO A 429 0.84 6.22 8.45
C PRO A 429 0.80 6.84 9.86
N VAL A 430 -0.24 6.51 10.63
CA VAL A 430 -0.56 7.16 11.91
C VAL A 430 0.40 6.69 13.00
N PHE A 431 0.70 5.40 13.06
CA PHE A 431 1.45 4.83 14.19
C PHE A 431 2.97 4.91 14.03
N ALA A 432 3.46 5.49 12.92
CA ALA A 432 4.88 5.65 12.61
C ALA A 432 5.67 6.47 13.66
N HIS A 433 5.00 7.34 14.41
CA HIS A 433 5.65 8.08 15.50
C HIS A 433 6.05 7.13 16.63
N PRO A 434 7.36 6.97 16.99
CA PRO A 434 7.82 6.02 18.02
C PRO A 434 7.15 6.22 19.38
N TYR A 435 6.59 7.39 19.56
CA TYR A 435 5.86 7.78 20.73
C TYR A 435 4.42 7.22 20.82
N TRP A 436 3.93 6.17 20.14
CA TRP A 436 2.47 6.06 19.91
C TRP A 436 1.47 5.93 21.12
N GLY A 437 1.82 5.83 22.40
CA GLY A 437 0.83 5.80 23.52
C GLY A 437 0.06 7.11 23.89
N HIS A 438 0.69 8.04 24.61
CA HIS A 438 0.18 9.22 25.34
C HIS A 438 -0.98 10.04 24.77
N ALA A 439 -1.05 10.36 23.48
CA ALA A 439 -2.16 11.17 22.98
C ALA A 439 -3.45 10.34 22.86
N LEU A 440 -3.40 9.02 22.98
CA LEU A 440 -4.59 8.22 23.27
C LEU A 440 -5.08 8.50 24.70
N GLU A 441 -4.15 8.54 25.67
CA GLU A 441 -4.45 8.90 27.06
C GLU A 441 -4.90 10.36 27.19
N THR A 442 -4.31 11.27 26.41
CA THR A 442 -4.63 12.71 26.37
C THR A 442 -5.97 12.94 25.66
N VAL A 443 -6.24 12.30 24.53
CA VAL A 443 -7.54 12.35 23.87
C VAL A 443 -8.61 11.73 24.74
N ALA A 444 -8.35 10.61 25.44
CA ALA A 444 -9.30 10.06 26.41
C ALA A 444 -9.55 11.03 27.58
N HIS A 445 -8.50 11.64 28.11
CA HIS A 445 -8.56 12.66 29.18
C HIS A 445 -9.37 13.89 28.76
N ILE A 446 -9.25 14.34 27.50
CA ILE A 446 -10.02 15.42 26.88
C ILE A 446 -11.47 14.97 26.61
N LEU A 447 -11.69 13.82 25.97
CA LEU A 447 -13.02 13.30 25.63
C LEU A 447 -13.88 13.03 26.86
N ASN A 448 -13.29 12.62 27.98
CA ASN A 448 -14.02 12.47 29.24
C ASN A 448 -14.44 13.83 29.83
N ARG A 449 -13.73 14.92 29.51
CA ARG A 449 -13.99 16.30 29.98
C ARG A 449 -14.74 17.17 28.97
N ALA A 450 -15.11 16.61 27.82
CA ALA A 450 -15.82 17.31 26.75
C ALA A 450 -17.26 16.79 26.61
N PRO A 451 -18.25 17.64 26.26
CA PRO A 451 -19.61 17.20 25.99
C PRO A 451 -19.68 16.14 24.88
N THR A 452 -20.70 15.28 24.97
CA THR A 452 -21.01 14.27 23.94
C THR A 452 -22.47 14.40 23.52
N LYS A 453 -22.87 13.82 22.39
CA LYS A 453 -24.29 13.76 21.98
C LYS A 453 -25.12 12.75 22.79
N SER A 454 -24.51 11.98 23.68
CA SER A 454 -25.16 10.88 24.40
C SER A 454 -25.51 11.23 25.85
N VAL A 455 -24.92 12.27 26.41
CA VAL A 455 -25.11 12.71 27.80
C VAL A 455 -25.18 14.22 27.86
N GLU A 456 -26.10 14.75 28.68
CA GLU A 456 -26.32 16.19 28.84
C GLU A 456 -25.15 16.87 29.56
N LYS A 457 -24.64 16.24 30.63
CA LYS A 457 -23.45 16.63 31.37
C LYS A 457 -22.20 15.99 30.76
N THR A 458 -21.00 16.51 31.02
CA THR A 458 -19.77 15.84 30.56
C THR A 458 -19.63 14.45 31.19
N PRO A 459 -18.94 13.49 30.55
CA PRO A 459 -18.68 12.19 31.18
C PRO A 459 -17.98 12.33 32.54
N TYR A 460 -17.09 13.31 32.70
CA TYR A 460 -16.41 13.61 33.97
C TYR A 460 -17.38 14.09 35.06
N GLU A 461 -18.39 14.91 34.72
CA GLU A 461 -19.44 15.30 35.69
C GLU A 461 -20.24 14.09 36.17
N LEU A 462 -20.67 13.23 35.25
CA LEU A 462 -21.41 12.02 35.62
C LEU A 462 -20.55 11.04 36.43
N TRP A 463 -19.25 10.97 36.15
CA TRP A 463 -18.32 10.06 36.80
C TRP A 463 -17.70 10.58 38.12
N LYS A 464 -17.66 11.91 38.34
CA LYS A 464 -17.02 12.54 39.51
C LYS A 464 -17.89 13.54 40.26
N GLY A 465 -19.17 13.67 39.89
CA GLY A 465 -20.15 14.54 40.55
C GLY A 465 -19.89 16.04 40.42
N LYS A 466 -18.88 16.47 39.65
CA LYS A 466 -18.42 17.87 39.58
C LYS A 466 -17.94 18.28 38.19
N LYS A 467 -18.16 19.56 37.84
CA LYS A 467 -17.72 20.14 36.56
C LYS A 467 -16.20 20.01 36.37
N PRO A 468 -15.69 19.53 35.21
CA PRO A 468 -14.27 19.50 34.93
C PRO A 468 -13.70 20.91 34.77
N ASN A 469 -12.63 21.23 35.51
CA ASN A 469 -11.76 22.34 35.13
C ASN A 469 -10.98 21.93 33.86
N ILE A 470 -10.97 22.79 32.83
CA ILE A 470 -10.22 22.59 31.58
C ILE A 470 -9.23 23.71 31.27
N SER A 471 -9.07 24.70 32.16
CA SER A 471 -8.12 25.83 32.02
C SER A 471 -6.64 25.41 31.96
N PHE A 472 -6.32 24.21 32.44
CA PHE A 472 -4.97 23.64 32.38
C PHE A 472 -4.65 22.96 31.03
N LEU A 473 -5.63 22.80 30.12
CA LEU A 473 -5.37 22.15 28.84
C LEU A 473 -4.45 23.02 27.95
N ARG A 474 -3.46 22.38 27.33
CA ARG A 474 -2.48 23.03 26.43
C ARG A 474 -2.46 22.36 25.06
N VAL A 475 -2.11 23.13 24.02
CA VAL A 475 -1.93 22.61 22.66
C VAL A 475 -0.88 21.51 22.70
N TRP A 476 -1.32 20.30 22.40
CA TRP A 476 -0.52 19.09 22.52
C TRP A 476 0.61 19.10 21.46
N GLY A 477 1.84 18.74 21.84
CA GLY A 477 3.02 18.73 20.96
C GLY A 477 3.76 20.07 20.82
N CYS A 478 3.36 21.13 21.54
CA CYS A 478 4.05 22.43 21.49
C CYS A 478 5.39 22.45 22.27
N GLU A 479 6.25 23.42 21.93
CA GLU A 479 7.50 23.70 22.66
C GLU A 479 7.22 24.26 24.06
N VAL A 480 7.96 23.79 25.07
CA VAL A 480 7.85 24.22 26.46
C VAL A 480 9.22 24.35 27.11
N TYR A 481 9.48 25.48 27.75
CA TYR A 481 10.67 25.64 28.59
C TYR A 481 10.36 25.20 30.04
N VAL A 482 11.09 24.21 30.54
CA VAL A 482 10.93 23.62 31.88
C VAL A 482 12.15 23.93 32.72
N LYS A 483 12.00 24.43 33.95
CA LYS A 483 13.16 24.81 34.79
C LYS A 483 13.95 23.57 35.23
N ARG A 484 15.27 23.58 35.01
CA ARG A 484 16.18 22.54 35.50
C ARG A 484 16.63 22.85 36.94
N PRO A 485 16.56 21.89 37.88
CA PRO A 485 17.13 22.06 39.22
C PRO A 485 18.66 21.92 39.15
N THR A 486 19.37 23.05 39.10
CA THR A 486 20.84 23.10 39.07
C THR A 486 21.39 24.15 40.04
N SER A 487 22.48 23.81 40.73
CA SER A 487 23.17 24.65 41.71
C SER A 487 24.22 25.61 41.10
N GLU A 488 24.62 25.40 39.86
CA GLU A 488 25.65 26.19 39.17
C GLU A 488 25.08 27.50 38.60
N LYS A 489 25.76 28.64 38.87
CA LYS A 489 25.28 29.98 38.47
C LYS A 489 25.24 30.24 36.96
N LEU A 490 26.05 29.54 36.16
CA LEU A 490 26.39 29.92 34.77
C LEU A 490 25.75 29.05 33.68
N LYS A 491 25.13 27.91 34.01
CA LYS A 491 24.44 27.06 33.02
C LYS A 491 23.01 27.55 32.73
N PRO A 492 22.41 27.18 31.57
CA PRO A 492 21.01 27.47 31.28
C PRO A 492 20.07 26.94 32.38
N LYS A 493 19.14 27.78 32.83
CA LYS A 493 18.24 27.49 33.97
C LYS A 493 16.95 26.78 33.58
N SER A 494 16.80 26.42 32.31
CA SER A 494 15.60 25.76 31.77
C SER A 494 15.89 25.06 30.45
N ASP A 495 15.33 23.87 30.31
CA ASP A 495 15.54 22.98 29.16
C ASP A 495 14.40 23.17 28.16
N LYS A 496 14.70 23.00 26.87
CA LYS A 496 13.73 23.11 25.78
C LYS A 496 13.08 21.75 25.51
N CYS A 497 11.91 21.55 26.09
CA CYS A 497 11.15 20.30 25.99
C CYS A 497 9.92 20.44 25.08
N PHE A 498 9.21 19.33 24.87
CA PHE A 498 7.92 19.30 24.18
C PHE A 498 6.83 18.75 25.10
N PHE A 499 5.62 19.31 25.02
CA PHE A 499 4.48 18.82 25.82
C PHE A 499 3.84 17.57 25.19
N VAL A 500 3.86 16.44 25.91
CA VAL A 500 3.45 15.14 25.35
C VAL A 500 2.27 14.45 26.04
N GLY A 501 1.77 14.92 27.18
CA GLY A 501 0.51 14.40 27.75
C GLY A 501 0.29 14.67 29.24
N TYR A 502 -0.78 14.13 29.82
CA TYR A 502 -1.11 14.33 31.25
C TYR A 502 -0.85 13.06 32.10
N PRO A 503 -0.14 13.15 33.25
CA PRO A 503 -0.03 12.06 34.22
C PRO A 503 -1.39 11.68 34.87
N ARG A 504 -1.48 10.44 35.36
CA ARG A 504 -2.62 9.95 36.17
C ARG A 504 -2.37 10.07 37.68
N THR A 505 -1.16 9.75 38.11
CA THR A 505 -0.77 9.56 39.53
C THR A 505 -0.15 10.80 40.17
N THR A 506 0.22 11.82 39.39
CA THR A 506 0.93 13.02 39.86
C THR A 506 0.34 14.29 39.24
N VAL A 507 0.51 15.43 39.91
CA VAL A 507 -0.01 16.73 39.44
C VAL A 507 1.04 17.45 38.60
N GLY A 508 0.82 17.55 37.30
CA GLY A 508 1.72 18.21 36.36
C GLY A 508 1.43 17.81 34.92
N TYR A 509 2.47 17.83 34.09
CA TYR A 509 2.43 17.47 32.67
C TYR A 509 3.61 16.54 32.35
N TYR A 510 3.44 15.65 31.38
CA TYR A 510 4.56 14.93 30.77
C TYR A 510 5.26 15.82 29.74
N PHE A 511 6.58 15.91 29.86
CA PHE A 511 7.46 16.63 28.96
C PHE A 511 8.51 15.68 28.37
N TYR A 512 8.75 15.78 27.07
CA TYR A 512 9.86 15.10 26.39
C TYR A 512 11.06 16.04 26.28
N ASN A 513 12.22 15.62 26.79
CA ASN A 513 13.50 16.29 26.54
C ASN A 513 14.20 15.61 25.32
N PRO A 514 14.45 16.34 24.22
CA PRO A 514 15.18 15.80 23.07
C PRO A 514 16.64 15.46 23.36
N GLU A 515 17.31 16.20 24.25
CA GLU A 515 18.74 16.04 24.56
C GLU A 515 18.99 14.75 25.37
N GLU A 516 18.19 14.52 26.40
CA GLU A 516 18.27 13.33 27.26
C GLU A 516 17.52 12.11 26.70
N ASN A 517 16.80 12.30 25.60
CA ASN A 517 15.91 11.32 24.98
C ASN A 517 14.83 10.73 25.93
N LYS A 518 14.46 11.43 27.01
CA LYS A 518 13.58 10.94 28.10
C LYS A 518 12.27 11.72 28.18
N VAL A 519 11.24 11.05 28.71
CA VAL A 519 9.96 11.67 29.11
C VAL A 519 9.86 11.67 30.63
N PHE A 520 9.64 12.87 31.19
CA PHE A 520 9.57 13.11 32.63
C PHE A 520 8.30 13.90 33.00
N VAL A 521 8.00 14.00 34.28
CA VAL A 521 6.88 14.83 34.78
C VAL A 521 7.44 16.07 35.46
N ALA A 522 6.90 17.25 35.14
CA ALA A 522 7.10 18.45 35.93
C ALA A 522 5.78 19.21 36.12
N ARG A 523 5.68 19.98 37.22
CA ARG A 523 4.45 20.68 37.61
C ARG A 523 4.11 21.86 36.67
N ASN A 524 5.12 22.64 36.30
CA ASN A 524 4.99 23.89 35.54
C ASN A 524 6.06 23.99 34.44
N GLY A 525 5.71 24.63 33.31
CA GLY A 525 6.63 25.04 32.24
C GLY A 525 6.06 26.23 31.46
N LYS A 526 6.88 26.96 30.71
CA LYS A 526 6.44 28.06 29.83
C LYS A 526 6.14 27.50 28.43
N PHE A 527 4.86 27.20 28.19
CA PHE A 527 4.35 26.70 26.91
C PHE A 527 4.35 27.82 25.85
N LEU A 528 4.75 27.50 24.62
CA LEU A 528 4.81 28.45 23.50
C LEU A 528 3.70 28.18 22.46
N GLU A 529 2.45 28.06 22.92
CA GLU A 529 1.28 27.72 22.10
C GLU A 529 1.07 28.70 20.93
N GLU A 530 1.22 30.00 21.15
CA GLU A 530 1.05 31.05 20.13
C GLU A 530 2.14 31.00 19.05
N LYS A 531 3.40 30.77 19.45
CA LYS A 531 4.52 30.58 18.51
C LYS A 531 4.34 29.31 17.68
N PHE A 532 3.88 28.24 18.33
CA PHE A 532 3.59 26.96 17.68
C PHE A 532 2.49 27.11 16.61
N LEU A 533 1.38 27.78 16.95
CA LEU A 533 0.27 28.03 16.02
C LEU A 533 0.59 29.00 14.87
N SER A 534 1.56 29.91 15.04
CA SER A 534 2.03 30.81 13.98
C SER A 534 3.12 30.20 13.07
N SER A 535 3.78 29.11 13.50
CA SER A 535 4.84 28.42 12.74
C SER A 535 4.37 27.30 11.79
N GLY A 536 3.07 27.18 11.54
CA GLY A 536 2.44 25.94 11.07
C GLY A 536 2.58 25.57 9.58
N ASN A 537 3.75 25.06 9.16
CA ASN A 537 3.89 23.88 8.26
C ASN A 537 5.36 23.61 7.81
N THR A 538 6.21 23.03 8.67
CA THR A 538 7.55 22.54 8.26
C THR A 538 7.94 21.23 8.97
N ARG A 539 7.77 20.08 8.29
CA ARG A 539 8.27 18.72 8.62
C ARG A 539 7.85 17.73 7.51
N ASN A 540 8.64 16.75 7.05
CA ASN A 540 10.07 16.44 7.20
C ASN A 540 10.51 15.71 5.93
N ASP A 541 11.69 16.01 5.40
CA ASP A 541 12.52 15.04 4.69
C ASP A 541 13.70 14.66 5.61
N VAL A 542 14.27 13.47 5.42
CA VAL A 542 15.39 12.96 6.23
C VAL A 542 16.61 12.81 5.33
N ASP A 543 17.65 13.58 5.63
CA ASP A 543 18.95 13.45 4.97
C ASP A 543 19.81 12.41 5.71
N LEU A 544 20.51 11.54 4.98
CA LEU A 544 21.27 10.42 5.53
C LEU A 544 22.77 10.66 5.31
N GLN A 545 23.47 11.10 6.37
CA GLN A 545 24.93 11.15 6.37
C GLN A 545 25.53 9.87 6.98
N VAL A 546 26.54 9.33 6.29
CA VAL A 546 27.29 8.15 6.67
C VAL A 546 28.60 8.58 7.32
N VAL A 547 28.96 7.97 8.46
CA VAL A 547 30.30 8.04 9.08
C VAL A 547 30.62 6.64 9.65
N ASP A 548 31.90 6.27 9.61
CA ASP A 548 32.42 4.90 9.75
C ASP A 548 32.26 4.22 11.12
N GLU A 549 32.30 2.88 11.08
CA GLU A 549 32.55 2.03 12.25
C GLU A 549 34.01 2.13 12.71
N LYS A 550 34.23 2.25 14.04
CA LYS A 550 35.38 1.62 14.71
C LYS A 550 35.28 1.60 16.25
N ASN A 551 35.92 0.56 16.80
CA ASN A 551 36.30 0.33 18.20
C ASN A 551 35.23 -0.28 19.14
N THR A 552 35.33 -1.59 19.30
CA THR A 552 34.70 -2.43 20.33
C THR A 552 35.48 -2.40 21.65
N THR A 553 34.82 -2.52 22.80
CA THR A 553 35.28 -3.33 23.97
C THR A 553 34.14 -3.51 24.99
N PRO A 554 34.13 -4.58 25.81
CA PRO A 554 32.95 -5.00 26.57
C PRO A 554 32.92 -4.50 28.04
N ILE A 555 31.74 -4.52 28.66
CA ILE A 555 31.56 -4.35 30.12
C ILE A 555 30.62 -5.46 30.65
N VAL A 556 30.97 -5.97 31.83
CA VAL A 556 30.49 -7.18 32.52
C VAL A 556 29.06 -7.04 33.10
N GLU A 557 28.30 -8.15 33.10
CA GLU A 557 27.04 -8.30 33.85
C GLU A 557 27.30 -8.72 35.32
N PRO A 558 26.60 -8.15 36.32
CA PRO A 558 26.58 -8.65 37.69
C PRO A 558 25.34 -9.51 37.98
N GLU A 559 25.54 -10.65 38.66
CA GLU A 559 24.47 -11.52 39.17
C GLU A 559 23.74 -10.89 40.36
N ILE A 560 22.45 -11.23 40.56
CA ILE A 560 21.74 -11.09 41.84
C ILE A 560 20.98 -12.39 42.12
N GLN A 561 20.98 -12.81 43.38
CA GLN A 561 20.69 -14.17 43.83
C GLN A 561 19.19 -14.44 44.07
N HIS A 562 18.82 -15.72 44.07
CA HIS A 562 17.52 -16.20 44.52
C HIS A 562 17.46 -16.32 46.05
N GLU A 563 16.34 -15.93 46.65
CA GLU A 563 15.89 -16.47 47.94
C GLU A 563 14.61 -17.29 47.75
N ASN A 564 14.49 -18.40 48.47
CA ASN A 564 13.40 -19.36 48.34
C ASN A 564 12.32 -19.13 49.41
N VAL A 565 11.05 -19.32 49.04
CA VAL A 565 9.96 -19.58 49.99
C VAL A 565 9.12 -20.73 49.43
N GLU A 566 9.11 -21.86 50.13
CA GLU A 566 8.28 -23.03 49.79
C GLU A 566 6.85 -22.89 50.37
N PRO A 567 5.85 -23.58 49.78
CA PRO A 567 4.45 -23.43 50.17
C PRO A 567 4.06 -24.26 51.39
N GLN A 568 3.01 -23.82 52.10
CA GLN A 568 2.25 -24.67 53.03
C GLN A 568 0.88 -25.01 52.45
N SER A 569 0.41 -26.22 52.75
CA SER A 569 -0.76 -26.88 52.16
C SER A 569 -1.80 -27.26 53.21
N GLU A 570 -3.09 -27.11 52.91
CA GLU A 570 -4.20 -27.70 53.66
C GLU A 570 -5.42 -27.95 52.71
N PRO A 571 -6.48 -28.70 53.08
CA PRO A 571 -6.85 -29.90 52.31
C PRO A 571 -8.07 -29.82 51.37
N ILE A 572 -8.37 -31.00 50.80
CA ILE A 572 -9.38 -31.32 49.76
C ILE A 572 -10.81 -31.40 50.34
N GLU A 573 -11.82 -31.01 49.54
CA GLU A 573 -13.13 -31.69 49.52
C GLU A 573 -13.53 -32.04 48.08
N GLU A 574 -14.20 -33.20 47.92
CA GLU A 574 -14.65 -33.73 46.62
C GLU A 574 -16.13 -33.41 46.38
N VAL A 575 -16.51 -32.97 45.17
CA VAL A 575 -17.91 -32.89 44.74
C VAL A 575 -18.11 -33.55 43.37
N GLN A 576 -19.17 -34.35 43.28
CA GLN A 576 -19.43 -35.36 42.25
C GLN A 576 -19.60 -34.79 40.83
N THR A 577 -19.05 -35.50 39.84
CA THR A 577 -19.24 -35.23 38.41
C THR A 577 -20.67 -35.54 37.93
N GLN A 578 -21.30 -34.62 37.19
CA GLN A 578 -22.48 -34.90 36.36
C GLN A 578 -22.15 -34.73 34.86
N ASP A 579 -22.55 -35.70 34.04
CA ASP A 579 -22.32 -35.69 32.60
C ASP A 579 -23.13 -34.61 31.87
N LEU A 580 -22.42 -33.60 31.33
CA LEU A 580 -23.04 -32.59 30.47
C LEU A 580 -23.15 -33.07 29.01
N ARG A 581 -24.40 -33.19 28.56
CA ARG A 581 -24.78 -33.64 27.20
C ARG A 581 -24.00 -32.94 26.08
N ARG A 582 -23.19 -33.71 25.33
CA ARG A 582 -22.59 -33.24 24.07
C ARG A 582 -23.66 -32.88 23.05
N SER A 583 -23.47 -31.77 22.32
CA SER A 583 -24.33 -31.41 21.19
C SER A 583 -24.00 -32.26 19.97
N SER A 584 -25.01 -32.91 19.37
CA SER A 584 -24.90 -33.79 18.21
C SER A 584 -24.76 -33.08 16.85
N ARG A 585 -24.45 -31.77 16.84
CA ARG A 585 -24.33 -30.98 15.60
C ARG A 585 -22.99 -31.20 14.92
N VAL A 586 -22.99 -32.05 13.89
CA VAL A 586 -21.90 -32.18 12.92
C VAL A 586 -21.57 -30.80 12.32
N ARG A 587 -20.32 -30.36 12.45
CA ARG A 587 -19.80 -29.15 11.79
C ARG A 587 -19.08 -29.57 10.50
N GLN A 588 -19.55 -29.12 9.34
CA GLN A 588 -18.75 -29.21 8.11
C GLN A 588 -17.66 -28.13 8.07
N GLU A 589 -16.48 -28.48 7.55
CA GLU A 589 -15.37 -27.55 7.36
C GLU A 589 -15.65 -26.58 6.18
N PRO A 590 -15.35 -25.27 6.30
CA PRO A 590 -15.43 -24.37 5.16
C PRO A 590 -14.25 -24.62 4.19
N ASP A 591 -14.55 -25.14 3.00
CA ASP A 591 -13.55 -25.52 2.00
C ASP A 591 -12.88 -24.29 1.33
N ARG A 592 -11.91 -23.69 2.04
CA ARG A 592 -11.29 -22.40 1.70
C ARG A 592 -9.78 -22.45 1.46
N TYR A 593 -9.14 -23.60 1.56
CA TYR A 593 -7.70 -23.76 1.34
C TYR A 593 -7.30 -24.52 0.06
N LEU A 594 -8.27 -24.98 -0.75
CA LEU A 594 -8.01 -25.65 -2.04
C LEU A 594 -7.90 -24.68 -3.25
N GLY A 595 -7.97 -23.37 -3.03
CA GLY A 595 -8.18 -22.34 -4.07
C GLY A 595 -7.08 -22.16 -5.13
N PHE A 596 -5.95 -22.88 -5.04
CA PHE A 596 -4.89 -22.89 -6.05
C PHE A 596 -4.64 -24.27 -6.69
N LEU A 597 -5.44 -25.29 -6.33
CA LEU A 597 -5.45 -26.62 -6.96
C LEU A 597 -6.63 -26.79 -7.94
N VAL A 598 -7.04 -25.72 -8.62
CA VAL A 598 -8.17 -25.72 -9.59
C VAL A 598 -7.76 -26.32 -10.96
N SER A 599 -7.01 -27.42 -10.90
CA SER A 599 -6.81 -28.38 -11.98
C SER A 599 -6.84 -29.78 -11.33
N GLN A 600 -7.79 -30.62 -11.73
CA GLN A 600 -8.22 -31.84 -11.03
C GLN A 600 -9.16 -31.63 -9.81
N ASP A 601 -10.15 -30.75 -9.95
CA ASP A 601 -11.41 -30.85 -9.19
C ASP A 601 -12.41 -31.70 -9.99
N SER A 602 -12.23 -33.02 -9.92
CA SER A 602 -13.08 -34.04 -10.53
C SER A 602 -14.06 -34.60 -9.48
N GLY A 603 -15.10 -33.83 -9.19
CA GLY A 603 -16.29 -34.37 -8.54
C GLY A 603 -16.81 -35.59 -9.28
N ASP A 604 -17.34 -36.57 -8.53
CA ASP A 604 -17.84 -37.89 -8.93
C ASP A 604 -16.87 -39.10 -8.80
N LEU A 605 -15.61 -38.93 -8.34
CA LEU A 605 -14.66 -40.05 -8.19
C LEU A 605 -14.70 -40.84 -6.85
N ASN A 606 -15.57 -40.47 -5.90
CA ASN A 606 -15.61 -41.01 -4.53
C ASN A 606 -14.21 -41.08 -3.88
N GLU A 607 -13.61 -39.92 -3.64
CA GLU A 607 -12.34 -39.80 -2.90
C GLU A 607 -12.64 -39.79 -1.37
N PRO A 608 -11.95 -40.61 -0.54
CA PRO A 608 -12.21 -40.64 0.91
C PRO A 608 -11.76 -39.34 1.59
N THR A 609 -12.48 -38.92 2.63
CA THR A 609 -12.26 -37.63 3.31
C THR A 609 -11.44 -37.75 4.61
N SER A 610 -11.26 -38.99 5.10
CA SER A 610 -10.55 -39.32 6.33
C SER A 610 -9.74 -40.63 6.20
N TYR A 611 -8.78 -40.83 7.09
CA TYR A 611 -7.99 -42.07 7.18
C TYR A 611 -8.88 -43.30 7.42
N GLY A 612 -9.86 -43.19 8.33
CA GLY A 612 -10.81 -44.27 8.62
C GLY A 612 -11.64 -44.69 7.41
N GLU A 613 -12.12 -43.75 6.59
CA GLU A 613 -12.83 -44.05 5.33
C GLU A 613 -11.89 -44.70 4.30
N ALA A 614 -10.66 -44.20 4.16
CA ALA A 614 -9.68 -44.73 3.22
C ALA A 614 -9.30 -46.19 3.56
N VAL A 615 -9.09 -46.51 4.84
CA VAL A 615 -8.68 -47.85 5.30
C VAL A 615 -9.87 -48.83 5.38
N SER A 616 -11.11 -48.35 5.54
CA SER A 616 -12.31 -49.21 5.61
C SER A 616 -13.00 -49.44 4.26
N GLY A 617 -12.58 -48.74 3.19
CA GLY A 617 -13.20 -48.83 1.86
C GLY A 617 -12.65 -49.96 0.98
N ASN A 618 -13.37 -50.30 -0.09
CA ASN A 618 -12.98 -51.34 -1.05
C ASN A 618 -11.65 -51.08 -1.79
N GLU A 619 -11.12 -49.85 -1.72
CA GLU A 619 -9.83 -49.42 -2.32
C GLU A 619 -8.72 -49.26 -1.26
N SER A 620 -8.89 -49.88 -0.07
CA SER A 620 -8.01 -49.69 1.10
C SER A 620 -6.55 -50.03 0.81
N GLU A 621 -6.28 -51.10 0.06
CA GLU A 621 -4.91 -51.51 -0.26
C GLU A 621 -4.18 -50.43 -1.07
N GLN A 622 -4.84 -49.87 -2.09
CA GLN A 622 -4.26 -48.82 -2.95
C GLN A 622 -4.07 -47.51 -2.19
N TRP A 623 -4.96 -47.17 -1.25
CA TRP A 623 -4.76 -46.02 -0.36
C TRP A 623 -3.64 -46.25 0.66
N GLN A 624 -3.48 -47.47 1.20
CA GLN A 624 -2.38 -47.82 2.09
C GLN A 624 -1.03 -47.78 1.38
N GLU A 625 -0.92 -48.28 0.16
CA GLU A 625 0.30 -48.14 -0.66
C GLU A 625 0.63 -46.67 -0.92
N ALA A 626 -0.37 -45.86 -1.27
CA ALA A 626 -0.17 -44.43 -1.51
C ALA A 626 0.27 -43.67 -0.23
N MET A 627 -0.21 -44.06 0.95
CA MET A 627 0.26 -43.51 2.24
C MET A 627 1.67 -43.97 2.58
N LYS A 628 2.00 -45.26 2.39
CA LYS A 628 3.36 -45.81 2.58
C LYS A 628 4.37 -45.08 1.68
N ALA A 629 4.01 -44.78 0.43
CA ALA A 629 4.85 -44.05 -0.52
C ALA A 629 5.08 -42.58 -0.11
N GLU A 630 4.05 -41.87 0.37
CA GLU A 630 4.23 -40.50 0.92
C GLU A 630 5.10 -40.56 2.19
N MET A 631 4.88 -41.50 3.10
CA MET A 631 5.69 -41.67 4.32
C MET A 631 7.16 -41.99 4.00
N GLN A 632 7.45 -42.87 3.03
CA GLN A 632 8.81 -43.12 2.57
C GLN A 632 9.47 -41.82 2.10
N SER A 633 8.76 -40.99 1.33
CA SER A 633 9.30 -39.69 0.88
C SER A 633 9.60 -38.72 2.03
N MET A 634 8.91 -38.82 3.17
CA MET A 634 9.19 -38.01 4.38
C MET A 634 10.46 -38.48 5.09
N TYR A 635 10.69 -39.80 5.14
CA TYR A 635 11.92 -40.39 5.69
C TYR A 635 13.13 -40.11 4.80
N ASP A 636 13.01 -40.34 3.48
CA ASP A 636 14.06 -40.07 2.48
C ASP A 636 14.50 -38.60 2.50
N ASN A 637 13.55 -37.68 2.71
CA ASN A 637 13.83 -36.24 2.80
C ASN A 637 14.20 -35.77 4.21
N GLN A 638 14.24 -36.63 5.24
CA GLN A 638 14.53 -36.25 6.64
C GLN A 638 13.67 -35.05 7.10
N VAL A 639 12.36 -35.14 6.89
CA VAL A 639 11.45 -33.98 7.05
C VAL A 639 11.26 -33.60 8.52
N TRP A 640 11.34 -34.56 9.45
CA TRP A 640 11.19 -34.33 10.88
C TRP A 640 12.04 -35.29 11.74
N GLU A 641 12.20 -34.92 12.99
CA GLU A 641 12.70 -35.77 14.07
C GLU A 641 11.62 -35.99 15.15
N LEU A 642 11.70 -37.08 15.91
CA LEU A 642 10.76 -37.35 17.02
C LEU A 642 11.32 -36.80 18.33
N THR A 643 10.60 -35.85 18.94
CA THR A 643 10.96 -35.22 20.20
C THR A 643 9.76 -35.17 21.14
N ASP A 644 10.04 -35.03 22.43
CA ASP A 644 9.03 -34.64 23.40
C ASP A 644 8.62 -33.19 23.13
N LEU A 645 7.34 -32.85 23.33
CA LEU A 645 6.80 -31.51 23.06
C LEU A 645 7.33 -30.52 24.11
N PRO A 646 8.03 -29.43 23.75
CA PRO A 646 8.58 -28.51 24.74
C PRO A 646 7.48 -27.83 25.56
N GLN A 647 7.78 -27.54 26.82
CA GLN A 647 6.87 -26.86 27.73
C GLN A 647 6.43 -25.50 27.12
N HIS A 648 5.13 -25.22 27.16
CA HIS A 648 4.47 -24.07 26.50
C HIS A 648 4.39 -24.09 24.96
N CYS A 649 4.93 -25.09 24.26
CA CYS A 649 4.70 -25.27 22.82
C CYS A 649 3.39 -26.03 22.55
N ARG A 650 2.83 -25.89 21.34
CA ARG A 650 1.64 -26.62 20.87
C ARG A 650 1.92 -27.33 19.55
N ALA A 651 1.55 -28.60 19.45
CA ALA A 651 1.60 -29.31 18.17
C ALA A 651 0.56 -28.78 17.17
N VAL A 652 0.99 -28.60 15.92
CA VAL A 652 0.15 -28.41 14.74
C VAL A 652 -0.53 -29.74 14.40
N GLY A 653 -1.82 -29.69 14.11
CA GLY A 653 -2.59 -30.91 13.88
C GLY A 653 -2.34 -31.56 12.52
N ARG A 654 -2.56 -32.86 12.40
CA ARG A 654 -2.38 -33.66 11.16
C ARG A 654 -3.66 -33.86 10.34
N LYS A 655 -3.58 -34.00 9.01
CA LYS A 655 -4.68 -34.50 8.14
C LYS A 655 -4.11 -35.24 6.92
N TRP A 656 -4.71 -36.37 6.54
CA TRP A 656 -4.47 -37.00 5.24
C TRP A 656 -5.39 -36.41 4.16
N VAL A 657 -4.84 -36.19 2.96
CA VAL A 657 -5.61 -35.77 1.77
C VAL A 657 -5.43 -36.80 0.67
N PHE A 658 -6.52 -37.42 0.25
CA PHE A 658 -6.56 -38.48 -0.76
C PHE A 658 -7.00 -37.93 -2.11
N LYS A 659 -6.43 -38.46 -3.21
CA LYS A 659 -6.77 -38.05 -4.57
C LYS A 659 -6.54 -39.16 -5.60
N LYS A 660 -7.50 -39.39 -6.48
CA LYS A 660 -7.41 -40.28 -7.64
C LYS A 660 -6.99 -39.45 -8.85
N LYS A 661 -5.83 -39.77 -9.45
CA LYS A 661 -5.42 -39.22 -10.74
C LYS A 661 -6.00 -40.07 -11.85
N THR A 662 -6.80 -39.46 -12.71
CA THR A 662 -7.27 -40.06 -13.95
C THR A 662 -6.34 -39.79 -15.12
N ASP A 663 -6.38 -40.68 -16.12
CA ASP A 663 -5.72 -40.53 -17.42
C ASP A 663 -6.47 -39.52 -18.34
N MET A 664 -6.19 -39.55 -19.65
CA MET A 664 -6.88 -38.68 -20.62
C MET A 664 -8.33 -39.11 -20.89
N ASP A 665 -8.62 -40.40 -20.78
CA ASP A 665 -9.90 -41.02 -21.15
C ASP A 665 -10.88 -41.05 -19.97
N GLY A 666 -10.38 -40.96 -18.74
CA GLY A 666 -11.12 -40.84 -17.49
C GLY A 666 -10.90 -41.98 -16.50
N ASN A 667 -10.10 -42.99 -16.82
CA ASN A 667 -9.84 -44.12 -15.93
C ASN A 667 -8.87 -43.72 -14.81
N VAL A 668 -9.03 -44.30 -13.62
CA VAL A 668 -8.12 -44.04 -12.49
C VAL A 668 -6.79 -44.76 -12.72
N HIS A 669 -5.73 -44.00 -12.92
CA HIS A 669 -4.38 -44.52 -13.20
C HIS A 669 -3.47 -44.49 -11.96
N THR A 670 -3.71 -43.58 -10.99
CA THR A 670 -2.83 -43.47 -9.82
C THR A 670 -3.56 -42.93 -8.60
N PHE A 671 -3.49 -43.68 -7.50
CA PHE A 671 -3.89 -43.21 -6.17
C PHE A 671 -2.78 -42.36 -5.56
N LYS A 672 -3.11 -41.19 -4.99
CA LYS A 672 -2.16 -40.37 -4.26
C LYS A 672 -2.76 -39.93 -2.91
N ALA A 673 -2.13 -40.35 -1.83
CA ALA A 673 -2.26 -39.71 -0.52
C ALA A 673 -1.27 -38.54 -0.42
N ARG A 674 -1.57 -37.58 0.46
CA ARG A 674 -0.66 -36.54 0.93
C ARG A 674 -0.83 -36.32 2.42
N LEU A 675 0.27 -36.18 3.15
CA LEU A 675 0.23 -35.74 4.54
C LEU A 675 0.22 -34.21 4.58
N VAL A 676 -0.72 -33.64 5.34
CA VAL A 676 -0.98 -32.20 5.35
C VAL A 676 -1.07 -31.69 6.78
N ALA A 677 -0.25 -30.69 7.12
CA ALA A 677 -0.37 -29.95 8.36
C ALA A 677 -1.66 -29.10 8.35
N LYS A 678 -2.41 -29.10 9.45
CA LYS A 678 -3.54 -28.20 9.71
C LYS A 678 -3.05 -26.79 10.00
N GLY A 679 -2.25 -26.18 9.12
CA GLY A 679 -1.56 -24.90 9.35
C GLY A 679 -2.46 -23.70 9.67
N PHE A 680 -3.79 -23.82 9.53
CA PHE A 680 -4.72 -22.86 10.14
C PHE A 680 -4.60 -22.77 11.68
N THR A 681 -4.06 -23.79 12.36
CA THR A 681 -3.75 -23.77 13.80
C THR A 681 -2.43 -23.09 14.15
N GLN A 682 -1.55 -22.81 13.18
CA GLN A 682 -0.29 -22.09 13.41
C GLN A 682 -0.54 -20.62 13.80
N THR A 683 0.27 -20.10 14.71
CA THR A 683 0.24 -18.74 15.26
C THR A 683 1.38 -17.89 14.68
N HIS A 684 1.05 -16.70 14.17
CA HIS A 684 2.04 -15.74 13.65
C HIS A 684 2.94 -15.23 14.78
N GLY A 685 4.26 -15.21 14.56
CA GLY A 685 5.27 -14.83 15.56
C GLY A 685 5.56 -15.92 16.58
N ILE A 686 5.17 -17.17 16.29
CA ILE A 686 5.55 -18.39 17.01
C ILE A 686 5.90 -19.47 15.98
N ASP A 687 4.92 -19.92 15.20
CA ASP A 687 5.06 -21.03 14.24
C ASP A 687 5.47 -20.59 12.83
N TYR A 688 5.47 -19.28 12.56
CA TYR A 688 5.90 -18.62 11.33
C TYR A 688 5.92 -17.09 11.50
N ASP A 689 6.78 -16.40 10.74
CA ASP A 689 6.72 -14.93 10.58
C ASP A 689 6.24 -14.52 9.19
N GLU A 690 6.91 -14.97 8.13
CA GLU A 690 6.57 -14.59 6.74
C GLU A 690 5.99 -15.75 5.92
N THR A 691 4.94 -15.47 5.16
CA THR A 691 4.22 -16.46 4.33
C THR A 691 4.22 -16.14 2.83
N PHE A 692 4.76 -14.98 2.43
CA PHE A 692 4.73 -14.56 1.04
C PHE A 692 5.74 -15.36 0.20
N SER A 693 5.24 -15.98 -0.87
CA SER A 693 6.04 -16.56 -1.95
C SER A 693 5.57 -15.97 -3.28
N PRO A 694 6.49 -15.61 -4.20
CA PRO A 694 6.12 -15.32 -5.58
C PRO A 694 5.62 -16.60 -6.28
N VAL A 695 4.88 -16.40 -7.37
CA VAL A 695 4.37 -17.44 -8.29
C VAL A 695 4.43 -16.86 -9.70
N ALA A 696 4.95 -17.61 -10.69
CA ALA A 696 5.17 -17.11 -12.04
C ALA A 696 3.87 -16.61 -12.71
N MET A 697 3.88 -15.38 -13.20
CA MET A 697 2.70 -14.81 -13.84
C MET A 697 2.45 -15.40 -15.24
N LEU A 698 1.19 -15.71 -15.54
CA LEU A 698 0.76 -16.22 -16.86
C LEU A 698 1.15 -15.30 -18.03
N LYS A 699 1.23 -13.98 -17.80
CA LYS A 699 1.72 -13.00 -18.79
C LYS A 699 3.18 -13.27 -19.16
N SER A 700 4.02 -13.57 -18.19
CA SER A 700 5.46 -13.80 -18.33
C SER A 700 5.74 -15.15 -19.02
N ILE A 701 4.94 -16.18 -18.73
CA ILE A 701 4.93 -17.43 -19.50
C ILE A 701 4.56 -17.17 -20.97
N ARG A 702 3.48 -16.43 -21.25
CA ARG A 702 3.08 -16.12 -22.65
C ARG A 702 4.11 -15.29 -23.41
N ILE A 703 4.79 -14.35 -22.75
CA ILE A 703 5.89 -13.57 -23.33
C ILE A 703 7.04 -14.51 -23.74
N LEU A 704 7.45 -15.42 -22.85
CA LEU A 704 8.50 -16.39 -23.15
C LEU A 704 8.09 -17.39 -24.26
N MET A 705 6.82 -17.79 -24.33
CA MET A 705 6.29 -18.59 -25.45
C MET A 705 6.34 -17.81 -26.78
N ALA A 706 5.95 -16.53 -26.79
CA ALA A 706 6.00 -15.69 -27.99
C ALA A 706 7.45 -15.46 -28.48
N ILE A 707 8.39 -15.24 -27.56
CA ILE A 707 9.83 -15.15 -27.84
C ILE A 707 10.37 -16.48 -28.39
N SER A 708 9.98 -17.61 -27.78
CA SER A 708 10.43 -18.94 -28.19
C SER A 708 9.88 -19.37 -29.56
N ALA A 709 8.67 -18.92 -29.93
CA ALA A 709 8.16 -19.09 -31.28
C ALA A 709 9.03 -18.34 -32.31
N TYR A 710 9.39 -17.09 -32.00
CA TYR A 710 10.17 -16.21 -32.90
C TYR A 710 11.59 -16.72 -33.16
N PHE A 711 12.34 -17.00 -32.10
CA PHE A 711 13.72 -17.48 -32.18
C PHE A 711 13.85 -19.01 -32.28
N ASN A 712 12.72 -19.74 -32.30
CA ASN A 712 12.67 -21.21 -32.30
C ASN A 712 13.41 -21.88 -31.12
N TYR A 713 13.49 -21.24 -29.95
CA TYR A 713 14.16 -21.76 -28.75
C TYR A 713 13.60 -23.12 -28.31
N GLU A 714 14.44 -23.97 -27.73
CA GLU A 714 13.99 -25.16 -27.01
C GLU A 714 13.09 -24.77 -25.84
N ILE A 715 12.11 -25.63 -25.53
CA ILE A 715 11.18 -25.46 -24.40
C ILE A 715 11.02 -26.82 -23.76
N TRP A 716 11.74 -27.07 -22.67
CA TRP A 716 11.68 -28.32 -21.92
C TRP A 716 11.00 -28.11 -20.58
N GLN A 717 10.47 -29.20 -20.02
CA GLN A 717 9.77 -29.17 -18.73
C GLN A 717 10.37 -30.18 -17.76
N MET A 718 10.42 -29.81 -16.49
CA MET A 718 10.75 -30.69 -15.38
C MET A 718 9.75 -30.51 -14.23
N ASP A 719 9.56 -31.55 -13.44
CA ASP A 719 8.67 -31.61 -12.28
C ASP A 719 9.51 -31.93 -11.03
N VAL A 720 9.43 -31.09 -10.00
CA VAL A 720 10.15 -31.29 -8.72
C VAL A 720 9.31 -32.21 -7.85
N LYS A 721 9.76 -33.45 -7.62
CA LYS A 721 9.05 -34.33 -6.69
C LYS A 721 9.09 -33.74 -5.29
N THR A 722 7.92 -33.67 -4.66
CA THR A 722 7.75 -33.26 -3.26
C THR A 722 8.45 -31.94 -2.92
N ALA A 723 8.29 -30.91 -3.76
CA ALA A 723 9.04 -29.66 -3.67
C ALA A 723 9.05 -29.01 -2.27
N PHE A 724 7.90 -28.95 -1.58
CA PHE A 724 7.84 -28.41 -0.20
C PHE A 724 8.73 -29.19 0.79
N LEU A 725 8.87 -30.51 0.64
CA LEU A 725 9.77 -31.34 1.47
C LEU A 725 11.25 -31.05 1.25
N ASN A 726 11.61 -30.21 0.28
CA ASN A 726 12.97 -29.68 0.09
C ASN A 726 13.15 -28.31 0.77
N GLY A 727 12.08 -27.57 1.04
CA GLY A 727 12.13 -26.26 1.70
C GLY A 727 12.44 -26.41 3.19
N LYS A 728 13.57 -25.87 3.64
CA LYS A 728 13.96 -25.86 5.06
C LYS A 728 13.05 -24.93 5.87
N LEU A 729 12.76 -25.30 7.13
CA LEU A 729 12.15 -24.39 8.09
C LEU A 729 13.24 -23.66 8.89
N THR A 730 12.96 -22.42 9.26
CA THR A 730 13.78 -21.61 10.18
C THR A 730 13.15 -21.50 11.57
N GLU A 731 11.85 -21.78 11.65
CA GLU A 731 11.02 -21.72 12.83
C GLU A 731 10.79 -23.14 13.40
N ASP A 732 10.80 -23.26 14.73
CA ASP A 732 10.57 -24.53 15.43
C ASP A 732 9.08 -24.92 15.40
N VAL A 733 8.68 -25.68 14.37
CA VAL A 733 7.29 -26.16 14.20
C VAL A 733 7.15 -27.62 14.63
N TYR A 734 6.27 -27.88 15.59
CA TYR A 734 5.96 -29.22 16.10
C TYR A 734 4.63 -29.71 15.51
N MET A 735 4.52 -31.01 15.19
CA MET A 735 3.32 -31.62 14.60
C MET A 735 2.99 -32.97 15.26
N GLU A 736 1.69 -33.29 15.33
CA GLU A 736 1.20 -34.64 15.68
C GLU A 736 1.76 -35.70 14.70
N GLN A 737 2.25 -36.85 15.20
CA GLN A 737 2.78 -37.96 14.36
C GLN A 737 1.75 -38.41 13.31
N PRO A 738 2.11 -38.92 12.11
CA PRO A 738 1.11 -39.20 11.08
C PRO A 738 0.11 -40.30 11.46
N GLU A 739 -1.19 -40.06 11.23
CA GLU A 739 -2.26 -41.00 11.59
C GLU A 739 -2.08 -42.33 10.84
N GLY A 740 -2.04 -43.44 11.58
CA GLY A 740 -1.73 -44.78 11.06
C GLY A 740 -0.24 -45.14 10.99
N PHE A 741 0.67 -44.21 11.31
CA PHE A 741 2.12 -44.38 11.23
C PHE A 741 2.84 -43.78 12.47
N GLU A 742 2.23 -43.93 13.64
CA GLU A 742 2.78 -43.51 14.94
C GLU A 742 3.84 -44.53 15.43
N ASP A 743 4.93 -44.08 16.06
CA ASP A 743 5.97 -44.98 16.58
C ASP A 743 5.44 -45.78 17.79
N PRO A 744 5.35 -47.13 17.73
CA PRO A 744 4.86 -47.95 18.83
C PRO A 744 5.69 -47.85 20.12
N LYS A 745 6.95 -47.38 20.03
CA LYS A 745 7.83 -47.16 21.19
C LYS A 745 7.71 -45.75 21.77
N ASN A 746 7.22 -44.78 21.00
CA ASN A 746 7.17 -43.36 21.35
C ASN A 746 5.81 -42.70 21.02
N PRO A 747 4.65 -43.28 21.41
CA PRO A 747 3.33 -42.79 20.98
C PRO A 747 3.04 -41.34 21.42
N ASN A 748 3.60 -40.90 22.56
CA ASN A 748 3.37 -39.57 23.12
C ASN A 748 4.29 -38.47 22.53
N LYS A 749 5.23 -38.80 21.63
CA LYS A 749 6.15 -37.82 21.03
C LYS A 749 5.53 -37.08 19.85
N VAL A 750 6.15 -35.97 19.47
CA VAL A 750 5.75 -35.11 18.35
C VAL A 750 6.85 -35.04 17.29
N CYS A 751 6.46 -34.81 16.04
CA CYS A 751 7.37 -34.55 14.94
C CYS A 751 7.82 -33.09 15.00
N LYS A 752 9.09 -32.82 15.31
CA LYS A 752 9.69 -31.49 15.06
C LYS A 752 10.06 -31.40 13.59
N LEU A 753 9.37 -30.54 12.85
CA LEU A 753 9.53 -30.36 11.42
C LEU A 753 10.82 -29.58 11.13
N LEU A 754 11.78 -30.22 10.46
CA LEU A 754 13.02 -29.62 9.97
C LEU A 754 12.83 -29.04 8.54
N LYS A 755 11.88 -29.61 7.79
CA LYS A 755 11.50 -29.18 6.46
C LYS A 755 9.98 -28.97 6.36
N SER A 756 9.58 -28.13 5.42
CA SER A 756 8.19 -27.72 5.28
C SER A 756 7.33 -28.81 4.62
N ILE A 757 6.06 -28.90 5.01
CA ILE A 757 5.11 -29.84 4.42
C ILE A 757 3.87 -29.12 3.88
N TYR A 758 3.08 -29.81 3.06
CA TYR A 758 1.80 -29.28 2.55
C TYR A 758 0.92 -28.81 3.73
N GLY A 759 0.29 -27.65 3.57
CA GLY A 759 -0.62 -27.08 4.57
C GLY A 759 0.02 -26.15 5.60
N LEU A 760 1.35 -26.15 5.79
CA LEU A 760 2.04 -25.10 6.55
C LEU A 760 1.95 -23.76 5.82
N LYS A 761 1.81 -22.67 6.58
CA LYS A 761 1.64 -21.32 6.04
C LYS A 761 2.89 -20.75 5.34
N GLN A 762 4.09 -21.19 5.72
CA GLN A 762 5.35 -20.74 5.14
C GLN A 762 5.93 -21.66 4.04
N ALA A 763 5.35 -22.85 3.79
CA ALA A 763 5.98 -23.89 2.96
C ALA A 763 6.38 -23.43 1.54
N SER A 764 5.53 -22.67 0.87
CA SER A 764 5.83 -22.12 -0.46
C SER A 764 7.01 -21.14 -0.44
N ARG A 765 7.14 -20.33 0.62
CA ARG A 765 8.27 -19.39 0.82
C ARG A 765 9.56 -20.16 1.13
N SER A 766 9.51 -21.13 2.04
CA SER A 766 10.64 -22.02 2.38
C SER A 766 11.19 -22.73 1.15
N TRP A 767 10.31 -23.26 0.29
CA TRP A 767 10.68 -23.86 -0.99
C TRP A 767 11.28 -22.82 -1.96
N ASN A 768 10.59 -21.70 -2.20
CA ASN A 768 11.05 -20.69 -3.16
C ASN A 768 12.42 -20.10 -2.80
N LEU A 769 12.69 -19.86 -1.52
CA LEU A 769 13.99 -19.38 -1.04
C LEU A 769 15.10 -20.43 -1.27
N HIS A 770 14.85 -21.71 -0.97
CA HIS A 770 15.85 -22.75 -1.18
C HIS A 770 16.11 -23.01 -2.68
N PHE A 771 15.10 -22.86 -3.55
CA PHE A 771 15.32 -22.90 -5.00
C PHE A 771 16.11 -21.69 -5.51
N ASP A 772 15.78 -20.47 -5.05
CA ASP A 772 16.49 -19.23 -5.39
C ASP A 772 17.97 -19.29 -5.01
N GLU A 773 18.28 -19.86 -3.84
CA GLU A 773 19.65 -20.20 -3.40
C GLU A 773 20.34 -21.15 -4.41
N ARG A 774 19.79 -22.36 -4.64
CA ARG A 774 20.42 -23.40 -5.48
C ARG A 774 20.57 -23.03 -6.95
N ILE A 775 19.67 -22.23 -7.51
CA ILE A 775 19.75 -21.83 -8.93
C ILE A 775 20.74 -20.67 -9.16
N LYS A 776 20.93 -19.80 -8.15
CA LYS A 776 21.98 -18.77 -8.14
C LYS A 776 23.38 -19.36 -7.99
N GLU A 777 23.54 -20.43 -7.22
CA GLU A 777 24.80 -21.19 -7.15
C GLU A 777 25.24 -21.69 -8.53
N PHE A 778 24.29 -22.04 -9.42
CA PHE A 778 24.57 -22.41 -10.81
C PHE A 778 24.81 -21.20 -11.75
N GLY A 779 24.79 -19.96 -11.23
CA GLY A 779 25.02 -18.75 -12.02
C GLY A 779 23.82 -18.28 -12.86
N PHE A 780 22.59 -18.52 -12.41
CA PHE A 780 21.42 -17.77 -12.89
C PHE A 780 21.24 -16.46 -12.10
N ALA A 781 20.81 -15.40 -12.79
CA ALA A 781 20.25 -14.21 -12.18
C ALA A 781 18.72 -14.36 -12.02
N LYS A 782 18.14 -13.80 -10.95
CA LYS A 782 16.68 -13.70 -10.79
C LYS A 782 16.18 -12.37 -11.35
N SER A 783 15.08 -12.39 -12.11
CA SER A 783 14.48 -11.16 -12.65
C SER A 783 13.90 -10.28 -11.55
N GLU A 784 14.17 -8.97 -11.61
CA GLU A 784 13.61 -7.98 -10.68
C GLU A 784 12.11 -7.74 -10.94
N PHE A 785 11.64 -7.96 -12.17
CA PHE A 785 10.26 -7.66 -12.59
C PHE A 785 9.33 -8.88 -12.53
N GLU A 786 9.90 -10.09 -12.46
CA GLU A 786 9.19 -11.37 -12.34
C GLU A 786 10.02 -12.35 -11.47
N PRO A 787 9.88 -12.35 -10.13
CA PRO A 787 10.75 -13.13 -9.23
C PRO A 787 10.69 -14.67 -9.33
N CYS A 788 9.92 -15.21 -10.28
CA CYS A 788 9.90 -16.64 -10.62
C CYS A 788 10.55 -16.94 -11.98
N VAL A 789 11.04 -15.92 -12.69
CA VAL A 789 11.83 -16.06 -13.92
C VAL A 789 13.30 -15.79 -13.60
N TYR A 790 14.14 -16.71 -14.05
CA TYR A 790 15.59 -16.66 -13.91
C TYR A 790 16.23 -16.61 -15.30
N THR A 791 17.32 -15.86 -15.43
CA THR A 791 18.03 -15.65 -16.70
C THR A 791 19.51 -16.02 -16.56
N LYS A 792 20.08 -16.64 -17.59
CA LYS A 792 21.52 -16.94 -17.69
C LYS A 792 21.97 -16.67 -19.13
N PHE A 793 23.07 -15.94 -19.26
CA PHE A 793 23.61 -15.49 -20.54
C PHE A 793 25.11 -15.84 -20.62
N SER A 794 25.57 -16.35 -21.76
CA SER A 794 26.99 -16.61 -22.02
C SER A 794 27.31 -16.34 -23.50
N GLY A 795 27.77 -15.13 -23.79
CA GLY A 795 27.89 -14.65 -25.17
C GLY A 795 26.53 -14.64 -25.86
N SER A 796 26.38 -15.41 -26.95
CA SER A 796 25.12 -15.63 -27.66
C SER A 796 24.22 -16.71 -27.05
N ILE A 797 24.70 -17.48 -26.07
CA ILE A 797 23.89 -18.51 -25.39
C ILE A 797 22.96 -17.83 -24.39
N VAL A 798 21.68 -18.17 -24.47
CA VAL A 798 20.60 -17.67 -23.62
C VAL A 798 19.87 -18.84 -22.99
N THR A 799 19.63 -18.78 -21.69
CA THR A 799 18.77 -19.73 -20.98
C THR A 799 17.86 -18.99 -20.00
N PHE A 800 16.57 -19.25 -20.08
CA PHE A 800 15.54 -18.81 -19.15
C PHE A 800 15.01 -20.02 -18.38
N LEU A 801 14.76 -19.84 -17.08
CA LEU A 801 14.08 -20.82 -16.25
C LEU A 801 12.86 -20.17 -15.61
N VAL A 802 11.70 -20.82 -15.67
CA VAL A 802 10.45 -20.36 -15.04
C VAL A 802 10.03 -21.38 -13.98
N LEU A 803 9.96 -20.96 -12.72
CA LEU A 803 9.51 -21.78 -11.60
C LEU A 803 8.04 -21.48 -11.28
N TYR A 804 7.15 -22.47 -11.41
CA TYR A 804 5.78 -22.44 -10.89
C TYR A 804 5.61 -23.54 -9.85
N VAL A 805 6.00 -23.25 -8.60
CA VAL A 805 5.88 -24.17 -7.46
C VAL A 805 6.63 -25.49 -7.70
N ASP A 806 5.93 -26.56 -8.11
CA ASP A 806 6.51 -27.88 -8.43
C ASP A 806 6.97 -27.96 -9.91
N ASP A 807 6.37 -27.18 -10.82
CA ASP A 807 6.68 -27.13 -12.27
C ASP A 807 7.89 -26.23 -12.58
N ILE A 808 8.76 -26.68 -13.49
CA ILE A 808 9.85 -25.89 -14.08
C ILE A 808 9.75 -25.92 -15.61
N LEU A 809 9.71 -24.74 -16.26
CA LEU A 809 10.10 -24.61 -17.67
C LEU A 809 11.56 -24.20 -17.79
N LEU A 810 12.24 -24.80 -18.76
CA LEU A 810 13.60 -24.45 -19.15
C LEU A 810 13.60 -24.13 -20.65
N ILE A 811 13.99 -22.90 -21.00
CA ILE A 811 13.90 -22.34 -22.35
C ILE A 811 15.26 -21.83 -22.78
N GLY A 812 15.71 -22.09 -24.02
CA GLY A 812 16.99 -21.55 -24.49
C GLY A 812 17.37 -21.96 -25.92
N ASN A 813 18.51 -21.46 -26.40
CA ASN A 813 19.02 -21.73 -27.75
C ASN A 813 20.13 -22.80 -27.82
N ASP A 814 20.65 -23.27 -26.69
CA ASP A 814 21.78 -24.20 -26.63
C ASP A 814 21.43 -25.50 -25.87
N VAL A 815 21.27 -26.60 -26.62
CA VAL A 815 20.92 -27.93 -26.11
C VAL A 815 21.91 -28.45 -25.04
N PRO A 816 23.25 -28.35 -25.21
CA PRO A 816 24.22 -28.70 -24.17
C PRO A 816 24.03 -27.92 -22.85
N THR A 817 23.86 -26.60 -22.91
CA THR A 817 23.63 -25.77 -21.71
C THR A 817 22.34 -26.17 -21.01
N LEU A 818 21.27 -26.45 -21.76
CA LEU A 818 20.01 -26.92 -21.19
C LEU A 818 20.15 -28.29 -20.50
N GLN A 819 20.92 -29.22 -21.08
CA GLN A 819 21.23 -30.51 -20.44
C GLN A 819 22.11 -30.37 -19.20
N ASN A 820 23.03 -29.41 -19.18
CA ASN A 820 23.83 -29.08 -18.00
C ASN A 820 22.95 -28.55 -16.85
N VAL A 821 21.94 -27.71 -17.14
CA VAL A 821 20.95 -27.25 -16.14
C VAL A 821 20.10 -28.42 -15.63
N LYS A 822 19.59 -29.28 -16.53
CA LYS A 822 18.85 -30.50 -16.13
C LYS A 822 19.66 -31.40 -15.20
N SER A 823 20.93 -31.61 -15.54
CA SER A 823 21.88 -32.43 -14.78
C SER A 823 22.22 -31.81 -13.43
N TRP A 824 22.27 -30.48 -13.32
CA TRP A 824 22.46 -29.79 -12.03
C TRP A 824 21.23 -29.87 -11.14
N LEU A 825 20.04 -29.54 -11.67
CA LEU A 825 18.78 -29.62 -10.92
C LEU A 825 18.53 -31.03 -10.38
N SER A 826 18.85 -32.06 -11.16
CA SER A 826 18.74 -33.48 -10.76
C SER A 826 19.78 -33.95 -9.74
N ARG A 827 20.78 -33.12 -9.40
CA ARG A 827 21.70 -33.32 -8.26
C ARG A 827 21.25 -32.55 -7.01
N CYS A 828 20.59 -31.40 -7.19
CA CYS A 828 20.08 -30.60 -6.08
C CYS A 828 18.76 -31.15 -5.51
N PHE A 829 17.87 -31.67 -6.37
CA PHE A 829 16.51 -32.04 -6.03
C PHE A 829 16.10 -33.36 -6.72
N GLN A 830 15.09 -34.05 -6.18
CA GLN A 830 14.56 -35.26 -6.79
C GLN A 830 13.66 -34.92 -8.01
N MET A 831 14.29 -34.72 -9.16
CA MET A 831 13.59 -34.29 -10.39
C MET A 831 12.87 -35.44 -11.11
N LYS A 832 11.86 -35.06 -11.90
CA LYS A 832 11.33 -35.82 -13.03
C LYS A 832 11.49 -34.97 -14.30
N ASP A 833 12.20 -35.48 -15.31
CA ASP A 833 12.21 -34.88 -16.64
C ASP A 833 10.90 -35.22 -17.38
N LEU A 834 10.31 -34.24 -18.07
CA LEU A 834 9.11 -34.39 -18.88
C LEU A 834 9.36 -34.17 -20.39
N GLY A 835 10.61 -33.93 -20.80
CA GLY A 835 10.99 -33.77 -22.21
C GLY A 835 10.65 -32.38 -22.77
N GLU A 836 10.23 -32.31 -24.04
CA GLU A 836 9.70 -31.08 -24.65
C GLU A 836 8.32 -30.75 -24.04
N ALA A 837 8.10 -29.49 -23.68
CA ALA A 837 6.95 -29.07 -22.89
C ALA A 837 5.63 -29.17 -23.68
N ALA A 838 4.86 -30.23 -23.42
CA ALA A 838 3.55 -30.45 -24.04
C ALA A 838 2.38 -29.80 -23.25
N TYR A 839 2.52 -29.62 -21.93
CA TYR A 839 1.46 -29.09 -21.06
C TYR A 839 2.02 -28.30 -19.87
N ILE A 840 1.57 -27.06 -19.69
CA ILE A 840 1.89 -26.23 -18.50
C ILE A 840 0.60 -25.74 -17.84
N LEU A 841 0.41 -25.97 -16.53
CA LEU A 841 -0.78 -25.52 -15.78
C LEU A 841 -2.13 -25.91 -16.41
N GLY A 842 -2.18 -27.07 -17.06
CA GLY A 842 -3.35 -27.55 -17.81
C GLY A 842 -3.60 -26.83 -19.15
N ILE A 843 -2.67 -25.97 -19.60
CA ILE A 843 -2.63 -25.40 -20.94
C ILE A 843 -1.82 -26.36 -21.83
N LYS A 844 -2.44 -26.85 -22.92
CA LYS A 844 -1.75 -27.61 -23.96
C LYS A 844 -0.89 -26.66 -24.80
N ILE A 845 0.37 -27.02 -24.99
CA ILE A 845 1.28 -26.38 -25.95
C ILE A 845 1.21 -27.19 -27.25
N TYR A 846 0.94 -26.52 -28.36
CA TYR A 846 1.19 -27.03 -29.71
C TYR A 846 2.36 -26.25 -30.29
N ARG A 847 3.30 -26.94 -30.94
CA ARG A 847 4.47 -26.34 -31.58
C ARG A 847 4.61 -26.83 -33.01
N ASN A 848 4.85 -25.91 -33.94
CA ASN A 848 5.26 -26.22 -35.30
C ASN A 848 6.54 -25.44 -35.62
N ARG A 849 7.68 -26.14 -35.69
CA ARG A 849 9.01 -25.53 -35.83
C ARG A 849 9.23 -24.91 -37.21
N SER A 850 8.76 -25.55 -38.29
CA SER A 850 8.91 -25.02 -39.66
C SER A 850 8.11 -23.73 -39.87
N LYS A 851 6.91 -23.64 -39.28
CA LYS A 851 6.07 -22.43 -39.31
C LYS A 851 6.40 -21.42 -38.18
N ARG A 852 7.48 -21.64 -37.41
CA ARG A 852 7.89 -20.87 -36.21
C ARG A 852 6.71 -20.50 -35.30
N LEU A 853 5.85 -21.48 -35.02
CA LEU A 853 4.53 -21.28 -34.42
C LEU A 853 4.41 -22.00 -33.09
N ILE A 854 3.85 -21.31 -32.08
CA ILE A 854 3.41 -21.90 -30.81
C ILE A 854 1.95 -21.51 -30.56
N GLY A 855 1.10 -22.50 -30.32
CA GLY A 855 -0.30 -22.33 -29.96
C GLY A 855 -0.57 -22.82 -28.54
N LEU A 856 -1.30 -22.04 -27.75
CA LEU A 856 -1.74 -22.41 -26.41
C LEU A 856 -3.25 -22.69 -26.40
N SER A 857 -3.68 -23.86 -25.94
CA SER A 857 -5.11 -24.23 -25.86
C SER A 857 -5.47 -24.88 -24.52
N GLN A 858 -6.77 -24.86 -24.20
CA GLN A 858 -7.36 -25.45 -23.00
C GLN A 858 -8.60 -26.29 -23.35
N SER A 859 -8.67 -26.87 -24.55
CA SER A 859 -9.81 -27.66 -25.03
C SER A 859 -10.29 -28.72 -24.02
N THR A 860 -9.37 -29.52 -23.48
CA THR A 860 -9.66 -30.56 -22.47
C THR A 860 -10.21 -30.01 -21.15
N TYR A 861 -9.79 -28.81 -20.75
CA TYR A 861 -10.34 -28.12 -19.58
C TYR A 861 -11.72 -27.52 -19.87
N ILE A 862 -11.92 -26.97 -21.07
CA ILE A 862 -13.22 -26.46 -21.54
C ILE A 862 -14.24 -27.60 -21.62
N ASP A 863 -13.88 -28.78 -22.13
CA ASP A 863 -14.77 -29.96 -22.11
C ASP A 863 -15.14 -30.39 -20.68
N LYS A 864 -14.18 -30.37 -19.73
CA LYS A 864 -14.45 -30.66 -18.31
C LYS A 864 -15.41 -29.63 -17.69
N ILE A 865 -15.27 -28.33 -18.02
CA ILE A 865 -16.24 -27.29 -17.64
C ILE A 865 -17.63 -27.58 -18.24
N LEU A 866 -17.68 -27.90 -19.54
CA LEU A 866 -18.95 -28.10 -20.24
C LEU A 866 -19.73 -29.27 -19.65
N LYS A 867 -19.07 -30.40 -19.35
CA LYS A 867 -19.67 -31.52 -18.62
C LYS A 867 -20.13 -31.10 -17.21
N ARG A 868 -19.25 -30.45 -16.41
CA ARG A 868 -19.55 -30.01 -15.03
C ARG A 868 -20.82 -29.15 -14.93
N PHE A 869 -21.12 -28.33 -15.95
CA PHE A 869 -22.29 -27.46 -15.96
C PHE A 869 -23.42 -27.93 -16.90
N ARG A 870 -23.37 -29.18 -17.41
CA ARG A 870 -24.36 -29.78 -18.33
C ARG A 870 -24.62 -28.94 -19.60
N MET A 871 -23.52 -28.46 -20.19
CA MET A 871 -23.48 -27.60 -21.38
C MET A 871 -22.77 -28.25 -22.59
N ASP A 872 -22.25 -29.46 -22.40
CA ASP A 872 -21.61 -30.35 -23.38
C ASP A 872 -22.57 -30.90 -24.44
N GLU A 873 -23.89 -30.86 -24.21
CA GLU A 873 -24.94 -31.17 -25.21
C GLU A 873 -25.72 -29.93 -25.72
N SER A 874 -25.37 -28.72 -25.28
CA SER A 874 -26.13 -27.47 -25.56
C SER A 874 -26.19 -27.06 -27.06
N LYS A 875 -26.68 -25.86 -27.39
CA LYS A 875 -26.53 -25.29 -28.74
C LYS A 875 -25.21 -24.53 -28.85
N LYS A 876 -24.37 -24.79 -29.87
CA LYS A 876 -23.11 -24.06 -30.12
C LYS A 876 -23.40 -22.55 -30.31
N GLY A 877 -22.66 -21.70 -29.61
CA GLY A 877 -22.85 -20.24 -29.59
C GLY A 877 -21.87 -19.48 -30.49
N PHE A 878 -22.34 -18.43 -31.16
CA PHE A 878 -21.49 -17.67 -32.10
C PHE A 878 -20.72 -16.52 -31.45
N ILE A 879 -21.27 -15.89 -30.40
CA ILE A 879 -20.66 -14.78 -29.66
C ILE A 879 -20.86 -15.01 -28.15
N PRO A 880 -19.93 -14.56 -27.28
CA PRO A 880 -20.01 -14.81 -25.83
C PRO A 880 -21.08 -13.96 -25.12
N MET A 881 -21.47 -12.82 -25.70
CA MET A 881 -22.60 -11.99 -25.26
C MET A 881 -23.24 -11.34 -26.48
N GLN A 882 -24.58 -11.26 -26.52
CA GLN A 882 -25.28 -10.62 -27.63
C GLN A 882 -25.21 -9.09 -27.51
N HIS A 883 -25.09 -8.42 -28.65
CA HIS A 883 -25.23 -6.96 -28.73
C HIS A 883 -26.62 -6.53 -28.23
N GLY A 884 -26.70 -5.39 -27.55
CA GLY A 884 -27.94 -4.88 -26.95
C GLY A 884 -28.37 -5.53 -25.61
N ILE A 885 -27.76 -6.64 -25.17
CA ILE A 885 -28.03 -7.16 -23.82
C ILE A 885 -27.45 -6.20 -22.77
N VAL A 886 -28.32 -5.74 -21.86
CA VAL A 886 -27.97 -4.94 -20.69
C VAL A 886 -28.31 -5.73 -19.44
N LEU A 887 -27.31 -5.96 -18.58
CA LEU A 887 -27.46 -6.59 -17.27
C LEU A 887 -27.50 -5.52 -16.17
N SER A 888 -28.19 -5.81 -15.05
CA SER A 888 -28.55 -4.81 -14.03
C SER A 888 -28.95 -5.48 -12.72
N LYS A 889 -28.72 -4.83 -11.57
CA LYS A 889 -29.23 -5.31 -10.27
C LYS A 889 -30.75 -5.36 -10.20
N THR A 890 -31.46 -4.65 -11.08
CA THR A 890 -32.92 -4.77 -11.23
C THR A 890 -33.37 -6.14 -11.77
N GLN A 891 -32.43 -6.97 -12.27
CA GLN A 891 -32.67 -8.35 -12.72
C GLN A 891 -32.29 -9.39 -11.65
N CYS A 892 -31.91 -8.96 -10.44
CA CYS A 892 -31.63 -9.86 -9.32
C CYS A 892 -32.92 -10.40 -8.67
N PRO A 893 -32.90 -11.57 -8.00
CA PRO A 893 -34.05 -12.15 -7.31
C PRO A 893 -34.63 -11.25 -6.21
N VAL A 894 -35.88 -10.81 -6.38
CA VAL A 894 -36.63 -10.04 -5.38
C VAL A 894 -37.63 -10.92 -4.61
N SER A 895 -38.26 -11.89 -5.28
CA SER A 895 -39.15 -12.85 -4.62
C SER A 895 -38.38 -13.95 -3.88
N SER A 896 -38.96 -14.52 -2.84
CA SER A 896 -38.41 -15.71 -2.15
C SER A 896 -38.30 -16.90 -3.10
N GLN A 897 -39.32 -17.13 -3.93
CA GLN A 897 -39.35 -18.21 -4.92
C GLN A 897 -38.20 -18.11 -5.95
N ASP A 898 -37.87 -16.89 -6.41
CA ASP A 898 -36.72 -16.67 -7.28
C ASP A 898 -35.39 -16.86 -6.55
N GLN A 899 -35.30 -16.43 -5.28
CA GLN A 899 -34.10 -16.65 -4.47
C GLN A 899 -33.87 -18.14 -4.23
N ASP A 900 -34.89 -18.91 -3.89
CA ASP A 900 -34.80 -20.36 -3.69
C ASP A 900 -34.46 -21.10 -4.99
N ARG A 901 -35.05 -20.70 -6.11
CA ARG A 901 -34.64 -21.19 -7.44
C ARG A 901 -33.15 -20.90 -7.71
N MET A 902 -32.69 -19.67 -7.48
CA MET A 902 -31.31 -19.28 -7.75
C MET A 902 -30.27 -19.86 -6.78
N LYS A 903 -30.65 -20.27 -5.55
CA LYS A 903 -29.75 -21.01 -4.63
C LYS A 903 -29.21 -22.31 -5.24
N SER A 904 -30.00 -22.96 -6.12
CA SER A 904 -29.59 -24.19 -6.82
C SER A 904 -28.59 -23.95 -7.97
N VAL A 905 -28.40 -22.70 -8.41
CA VAL A 905 -27.60 -22.38 -9.60
C VAL A 905 -26.13 -22.19 -9.22
N PRO A 906 -25.18 -22.96 -9.78
CA PRO A 906 -23.75 -22.93 -9.41
C PRO A 906 -22.99 -21.72 -10.01
N TYR A 907 -23.61 -20.53 -9.96
CA TYR A 907 -23.19 -19.32 -10.66
C TYR A 907 -21.73 -18.93 -10.37
N ALA A 908 -21.36 -18.90 -9.08
CA ALA A 908 -20.00 -18.55 -8.65
C ALA A 908 -18.94 -19.53 -9.16
N SER A 909 -19.26 -20.83 -9.19
CA SER A 909 -18.36 -21.88 -9.70
C SER A 909 -18.20 -21.80 -11.22
N ALA A 910 -19.29 -21.55 -11.96
CA ALA A 910 -19.26 -21.33 -13.40
C ALA A 910 -18.43 -20.09 -13.77
N ILE A 911 -18.63 -18.95 -13.08
CA ILE A 911 -17.82 -17.73 -13.27
C ILE A 911 -16.34 -18.01 -13.02
N GLY A 912 -15.98 -18.65 -11.90
CA GLY A 912 -14.59 -18.96 -11.56
C GLY A 912 -13.92 -19.87 -12.60
N SER A 913 -14.64 -20.91 -13.05
CA SER A 913 -14.16 -21.85 -14.06
C SER A 913 -13.90 -21.17 -15.42
N ILE A 914 -14.86 -20.35 -15.88
CA ILE A 914 -14.70 -19.58 -17.13
C ILE A 914 -13.57 -18.54 -16.98
N MET A 915 -13.42 -17.93 -15.79
CA MET A 915 -12.37 -16.95 -15.52
C MET A 915 -10.96 -17.57 -15.61
N TYR A 916 -10.76 -18.84 -15.22
CA TYR A 916 -9.47 -19.51 -15.41
C TYR A 916 -9.08 -19.61 -16.88
N ALA A 917 -10.00 -20.07 -17.74
CA ALA A 917 -9.78 -20.10 -19.19
C ALA A 917 -9.51 -18.68 -19.74
N MET A 918 -10.28 -17.69 -19.29
CA MET A 918 -10.16 -16.27 -19.66
C MET A 918 -8.83 -15.63 -19.23
N LEU A 919 -8.20 -16.08 -18.14
CA LEU A 919 -6.88 -15.60 -17.70
C LEU A 919 -5.72 -16.29 -18.42
N CYS A 920 -5.91 -17.55 -18.85
CA CYS A 920 -4.86 -18.38 -19.44
C CYS A 920 -4.76 -18.21 -20.96
N THR A 921 -5.83 -18.55 -21.69
CA THR A 921 -5.82 -18.65 -23.16
C THR A 921 -7.01 -17.99 -23.87
N ARG A 922 -8.03 -17.47 -23.16
CA ARG A 922 -9.29 -16.96 -23.74
C ARG A 922 -9.54 -15.47 -23.50
N PRO A 923 -8.68 -14.56 -24.01
CA PRO A 923 -8.93 -13.10 -23.98
C PRO A 923 -10.27 -12.71 -24.61
N ASP A 924 -10.73 -13.47 -25.60
CA ASP A 924 -11.93 -13.24 -26.40
C ASP A 924 -13.26 -13.37 -25.64
N VAL A 925 -13.26 -13.89 -24.40
CA VAL A 925 -14.45 -13.88 -23.52
C VAL A 925 -14.36 -12.86 -22.38
N ALA A 926 -13.28 -12.09 -22.28
CA ALA A 926 -12.97 -11.28 -21.08
C ALA A 926 -13.99 -10.18 -20.79
N TYR A 927 -14.56 -9.53 -21.82
CA TYR A 927 -15.67 -8.60 -21.64
C TYR A 927 -16.87 -9.25 -20.94
N SER A 928 -17.36 -10.38 -21.46
CA SER A 928 -18.57 -11.05 -20.98
C SER A 928 -18.42 -11.59 -19.56
N VAL A 929 -17.24 -12.11 -19.21
CA VAL A 929 -16.90 -12.50 -17.84
C VAL A 929 -16.87 -11.28 -16.91
N SER A 930 -16.27 -10.17 -17.35
CA SER A 930 -16.19 -8.90 -16.62
C SER A 930 -17.54 -8.16 -16.48
N VAL A 931 -18.54 -8.49 -17.30
CA VAL A 931 -19.95 -8.11 -17.05
C VAL A 931 -20.54 -9.01 -15.95
N THR A 932 -20.48 -10.33 -16.15
CA THR A 932 -21.28 -11.30 -15.39
C THR A 932 -20.79 -11.49 -13.95
N SER A 933 -19.48 -11.41 -13.70
CA SER A 933 -18.91 -11.51 -12.35
C SER A 933 -19.45 -10.47 -11.34
N ARG A 934 -19.93 -9.32 -11.83
CA ARG A 934 -20.54 -8.24 -11.01
C ARG A 934 -21.71 -8.71 -10.15
N TYR A 935 -22.44 -9.73 -10.62
CA TYR A 935 -23.68 -10.22 -10.01
C TYR A 935 -23.47 -11.46 -9.12
N GLN A 936 -22.23 -11.89 -8.89
CA GLN A 936 -21.89 -13.10 -8.13
C GLN A 936 -22.45 -13.12 -6.69
N GLN A 937 -22.75 -11.97 -6.09
CA GLN A 937 -23.34 -11.89 -4.74
C GLN A 937 -24.85 -12.14 -4.70
N ASN A 938 -25.57 -11.91 -5.81
CA ASN A 938 -27.01 -12.17 -5.92
C ASN A 938 -27.41 -12.33 -7.41
N PRO A 939 -27.08 -13.46 -8.05
CA PRO A 939 -27.37 -13.67 -9.48
C PRO A 939 -28.87 -13.92 -9.71
N GLY A 940 -29.39 -13.48 -10.86
CA GLY A 940 -30.75 -13.78 -11.33
C GLY A 940 -30.72 -14.57 -12.64
N GLU A 941 -31.87 -15.06 -13.09
CA GLU A 941 -31.93 -15.89 -14.31
C GLU A 941 -31.37 -15.17 -15.57
N PRO A 942 -31.59 -13.87 -15.83
CA PRO A 942 -30.93 -13.17 -16.94
C PRO A 942 -29.39 -13.20 -16.85
N HIS A 943 -28.85 -13.08 -15.64
CA HIS A 943 -27.42 -13.19 -15.38
C HIS A 943 -26.92 -14.62 -15.66
N TRP A 944 -27.71 -15.65 -15.30
CA TRP A 944 -27.38 -17.05 -15.57
C TRP A 944 -27.51 -17.41 -17.06
N VAL A 945 -28.49 -16.86 -17.79
CA VAL A 945 -28.60 -16.98 -19.25
C VAL A 945 -27.37 -16.40 -19.94
N ALA A 946 -26.85 -15.26 -19.48
CA ALA A 946 -25.60 -14.70 -20.00
C ALA A 946 -24.40 -15.65 -19.79
N VAL A 947 -24.23 -16.23 -18.60
CA VAL A 947 -23.15 -17.21 -18.34
C VAL A 947 -23.31 -18.48 -19.19
N LYS A 948 -24.55 -19.01 -19.30
CA LYS A 948 -24.86 -20.12 -20.21
C LYS A 948 -24.50 -19.79 -21.68
N ASN A 949 -24.67 -18.54 -22.13
CA ASN A 949 -24.27 -18.13 -23.47
C ASN A 949 -22.74 -18.07 -23.66
N ILE A 950 -21.96 -17.67 -22.65
CA ILE A 950 -20.49 -17.77 -22.69
C ILE A 950 -20.06 -19.25 -22.83
N LEU A 951 -20.67 -20.16 -22.07
CA LEU A 951 -20.40 -21.61 -22.18
C LEU A 951 -20.74 -22.18 -23.56
N LYS A 952 -21.87 -21.79 -24.17
CA LYS A 952 -22.22 -22.15 -25.56
C LYS A 952 -21.16 -21.68 -26.56
N TYR A 953 -20.63 -20.46 -26.38
CA TYR A 953 -19.58 -19.91 -27.23
C TYR A 953 -18.25 -20.66 -27.05
N LEU A 954 -17.84 -20.94 -25.81
CA LEU A 954 -16.68 -21.78 -25.52
C LEU A 954 -16.83 -23.17 -26.17
N ARG A 955 -18.01 -23.80 -26.16
CA ARG A 955 -18.24 -25.08 -26.85
C ARG A 955 -18.10 -25.02 -28.38
N ARG A 956 -18.36 -23.87 -29.03
CA ARG A 956 -18.06 -23.71 -30.46
C ARG A 956 -16.56 -23.57 -30.73
N THR A 957 -15.85 -22.97 -29.79
CA THR A 957 -14.49 -22.44 -29.96
C THR A 957 -13.45 -23.14 -29.07
N LYS A 958 -13.76 -24.32 -28.52
CA LYS A 958 -12.90 -25.01 -27.53
C LYS A 958 -11.56 -25.42 -28.13
N ASP A 959 -11.55 -25.73 -29.43
CA ASP A 959 -10.40 -26.20 -30.20
C ASP A 959 -9.59 -25.05 -30.83
N MET A 960 -9.93 -23.79 -30.51
CA MET A 960 -9.09 -22.64 -30.85
C MET A 960 -7.86 -22.58 -29.93
N PHE A 961 -6.78 -22.05 -30.47
CA PHE A 961 -5.52 -21.78 -29.80
C PHE A 961 -5.31 -20.26 -29.72
N LEU A 962 -4.63 -19.79 -28.67
CA LEU A 962 -3.96 -18.50 -28.65
C LEU A 962 -2.59 -18.68 -29.30
N VAL A 963 -2.37 -18.10 -30.48
CA VAL A 963 -1.26 -18.43 -31.38
C VAL A 963 -0.23 -17.30 -31.45
N PHE A 964 1.05 -17.65 -31.30
CA PHE A 964 2.21 -16.81 -31.58
C PHE A 964 2.95 -17.35 -32.81
N ARG A 965 3.41 -16.47 -33.71
CA ARG A 965 4.06 -16.81 -34.98
C ARG A 965 5.33 -15.95 -35.17
N GLY A 966 6.48 -16.59 -35.41
CA GLY A 966 7.71 -15.89 -35.75
C GLY A 966 7.63 -15.22 -37.13
N SER A 967 7.92 -13.93 -37.19
CA SER A 967 8.06 -13.14 -38.42
C SER A 967 9.53 -13.05 -38.87
N GLU A 968 9.76 -12.51 -40.06
CA GLU A 968 11.09 -12.01 -40.46
C GLU A 968 11.31 -10.57 -39.96
N ASP A 969 10.22 -9.80 -39.80
CA ASP A 969 10.21 -8.51 -39.11
C ASP A 969 10.75 -8.61 -37.68
N GLU A 970 11.32 -7.51 -37.17
CA GLU A 970 11.85 -7.41 -35.81
C GLU A 970 10.76 -7.67 -34.74
N ILE A 971 11.03 -8.58 -33.80
CA ILE A 971 10.16 -8.88 -32.67
C ILE A 971 9.81 -7.59 -31.87
N SER A 972 8.54 -7.20 -31.88
CA SER A 972 8.06 -5.97 -31.23
C SER A 972 6.72 -6.13 -30.52
N VAL A 973 6.52 -5.36 -29.45
CA VAL A 973 5.24 -5.26 -28.72
C VAL A 973 4.40 -4.12 -29.26
N THR A 974 3.11 -4.40 -29.48
CA THR A 974 2.09 -3.38 -29.78
C THR A 974 1.00 -3.39 -28.72
N GLY A 975 0.65 -2.22 -28.18
CA GLY A 975 -0.48 -2.03 -27.26
C GLY A 975 -1.71 -1.42 -27.93
N TYR A 976 -2.88 -1.70 -27.38
CA TYR A 976 -4.16 -1.11 -27.77
C TYR A 976 -4.99 -0.79 -26.51
N SER A 977 -5.76 0.29 -26.54
CA SER A 977 -6.66 0.72 -25.47
C SER A 977 -7.98 1.27 -26.01
N ASP A 978 -9.08 1.02 -25.29
CA ASP A 978 -10.45 1.40 -25.61
C ASP A 978 -11.25 1.64 -24.30
N ALA A 979 -12.31 2.44 -24.35
CA ALA A 979 -13.16 2.72 -23.18
C ALA A 979 -14.64 3.03 -23.51
N SER A 980 -15.52 2.06 -23.27
CA SER A 980 -16.96 2.28 -23.37
C SER A 980 -17.51 3.10 -22.20
N PHE A 981 -17.80 4.38 -22.49
CA PHE A 981 -18.33 5.40 -21.58
C PHE A 981 -19.65 5.01 -20.90
N GLN A 982 -19.72 5.22 -19.58
CA GLN A 982 -20.91 5.04 -18.70
C GLN A 982 -21.75 3.76 -18.97
N THR A 983 -21.10 2.64 -19.29
CA THR A 983 -21.77 1.39 -19.67
C THR A 983 -22.42 0.62 -18.52
N ASP A 984 -22.08 0.91 -17.26
CA ASP A 984 -22.74 0.28 -16.11
C ASP A 984 -24.02 1.04 -15.72
N ARG A 985 -25.19 0.40 -15.87
CA ARG A 985 -26.48 0.96 -15.45
C ARG A 985 -26.64 1.09 -13.94
N ASP A 986 -25.88 0.34 -13.14
CA ASP A 986 -26.02 0.30 -11.68
C ASP A 986 -25.28 1.45 -10.97
N ASP A 987 -24.28 2.08 -11.61
CA ASP A 987 -23.51 3.20 -11.03
C ASP A 987 -22.87 4.18 -12.05
N PHE A 988 -23.30 4.17 -13.31
CA PHE A 988 -22.87 5.07 -14.39
C PHE A 988 -21.36 5.10 -14.67
N ARG A 989 -20.63 4.05 -14.28
CA ARG A 989 -19.19 3.96 -14.53
C ARG A 989 -18.89 3.41 -15.93
N SER A 990 -17.87 3.98 -16.54
CA SER A 990 -17.29 3.51 -17.80
C SER A 990 -16.54 2.19 -17.62
N ARG A 991 -16.23 1.51 -18.72
CA ARG A 991 -15.39 0.31 -18.76
C ARG A 991 -14.13 0.57 -19.59
N SER A 992 -12.97 0.28 -19.03
CA SER A 992 -11.69 0.28 -19.75
C SER A 992 -11.35 -1.12 -20.26
N GLY A 993 -10.73 -1.17 -21.44
CA GLY A 993 -10.09 -2.34 -22.01
C GLY A 993 -8.70 -1.99 -22.51
N TYR A 994 -7.78 -2.95 -22.42
CA TYR A 994 -6.51 -2.89 -23.15
C TYR A 994 -6.03 -4.29 -23.51
N VAL A 995 -5.22 -4.37 -24.57
CA VAL A 995 -4.55 -5.59 -25.02
C VAL A 995 -3.16 -5.28 -25.53
N PHE A 996 -2.20 -6.15 -25.27
CA PHE A 996 -0.86 -6.09 -25.86
C PHE A 996 -0.57 -7.37 -26.61
N THR A 997 -0.10 -7.22 -27.84
CA THR A 997 0.29 -8.31 -28.74
C THR A 997 1.81 -8.36 -28.91
N LEU A 998 2.29 -9.57 -29.19
CA LEU A 998 3.68 -9.88 -29.52
C LEU A 998 3.64 -11.06 -30.49
N ASN A 999 4.28 -10.95 -31.65
CA ASN A 999 4.37 -12.03 -32.65
C ASN A 999 2.98 -12.58 -33.07
N GLY A 1000 2.04 -11.66 -33.36
CA GLY A 1000 0.67 -11.97 -33.80
C GLY A 1000 -0.27 -12.51 -32.71
N GLY A 1001 0.22 -12.79 -31.51
CA GLY A 1001 -0.57 -13.31 -30.39
C GLY A 1001 -0.67 -12.35 -29.22
N THR A 1002 -1.79 -12.40 -28.50
CA THR A 1002 -2.00 -11.58 -27.30
C THR A 1002 -1.25 -12.14 -26.09
N ILE A 1003 -0.44 -11.29 -25.44
CA ILE A 1003 0.33 -11.63 -24.23
C ILE A 1003 -0.29 -11.07 -22.94
N LEU A 1004 -0.94 -9.91 -23.00
CA LEU A 1004 -1.53 -9.19 -21.85
C LEU A 1004 -2.89 -8.60 -22.23
N TRP A 1005 -3.89 -8.67 -21.35
CA TRP A 1005 -5.20 -8.06 -21.54
C TRP A 1005 -5.89 -7.68 -20.23
N LYS A 1006 -6.82 -6.72 -20.29
CA LYS A 1006 -7.74 -6.35 -19.20
C LYS A 1006 -9.10 -5.95 -19.76
N SER A 1007 -10.16 -6.31 -19.06
CA SER A 1007 -11.51 -5.76 -19.23
C SER A 1007 -12.08 -5.48 -17.85
N SER A 1008 -12.31 -4.20 -17.53
CA SER A 1008 -12.62 -3.78 -16.15
C SER A 1008 -13.51 -2.55 -16.09
N LYS A 1009 -14.42 -2.51 -15.10
CA LYS A 1009 -15.10 -1.26 -14.73
C LYS A 1009 -14.09 -0.26 -14.16
N GLN A 1010 -14.25 1.03 -14.46
CA GLN A 1010 -13.41 2.08 -13.89
C GLN A 1010 -13.76 2.33 -12.41
N ASP A 1011 -12.76 2.76 -11.62
CA ASP A 1011 -12.97 3.12 -10.21
C ASP A 1011 -13.69 4.47 -10.01
N THR A 1012 -13.62 5.32 -11.03
CA THR A 1012 -14.22 6.65 -11.09
C THR A 1012 -15.32 6.68 -12.15
N ILE A 1013 -16.36 7.47 -11.92
CA ILE A 1013 -17.23 7.94 -13.01
C ILE A 1013 -16.41 8.94 -13.83
N ALA A 1014 -16.49 8.83 -15.16
CA ALA A 1014 -15.89 9.79 -16.09
C ALA A 1014 -16.96 10.81 -16.53
N ASP A 1015 -16.56 12.06 -16.67
CA ASP A 1015 -17.41 13.19 -17.06
C ASP A 1015 -17.50 13.33 -18.61
N SER A 1016 -16.70 12.55 -19.37
CA SER A 1016 -16.76 12.48 -20.85
C SER A 1016 -16.19 11.16 -21.42
N THR A 1017 -16.50 10.88 -22.69
CA THR A 1017 -15.88 9.78 -23.47
C THR A 1017 -14.36 9.93 -23.52
N THR A 1018 -13.86 11.13 -23.82
CA THR A 1018 -12.43 11.48 -23.84
C THR A 1018 -11.75 11.16 -22.50
N GLU A 1019 -12.38 11.46 -21.37
CA GLU A 1019 -11.83 11.12 -20.06
C GLU A 1019 -11.82 9.60 -19.82
N ALA A 1020 -12.89 8.88 -20.18
CA ALA A 1020 -12.93 7.42 -20.04
C ALA A 1020 -11.80 6.74 -20.84
N GLU A 1021 -11.54 7.21 -22.05
CA GLU A 1021 -10.46 6.75 -22.92
C GLU A 1021 -9.08 7.10 -22.38
N TYR A 1022 -8.89 8.34 -21.89
CA TYR A 1022 -7.66 8.77 -21.25
C TYR A 1022 -7.34 7.94 -19.98
N ILE A 1023 -8.37 7.49 -19.25
CA ILE A 1023 -8.23 6.54 -18.14
C ILE A 1023 -7.77 5.15 -18.63
N ALA A 1024 -8.34 4.62 -19.72
CA ALA A 1024 -7.92 3.33 -20.28
C ALA A 1024 -6.48 3.37 -20.81
N ALA A 1025 -6.12 4.41 -21.57
CA ALA A 1025 -4.76 4.64 -22.06
C ALA A 1025 -3.76 4.84 -20.91
N SER A 1026 -4.15 5.53 -19.82
CA SER A 1026 -3.31 5.68 -18.63
C SER A 1026 -3.09 4.37 -17.88
N ASP A 1027 -4.08 3.47 -17.86
CA ASP A 1027 -3.93 2.13 -17.29
C ASP A 1027 -3.07 1.21 -18.18
N ALA A 1028 -3.23 1.28 -19.50
CA ALA A 1028 -2.39 0.55 -20.46
C ALA A 1028 -0.92 0.98 -20.35
N ALA A 1029 -0.65 2.28 -20.26
CA ALA A 1029 0.70 2.82 -20.14
C ALA A 1029 1.47 2.32 -18.89
N LYS A 1030 0.78 2.03 -17.78
CA LYS A 1030 1.40 1.45 -16.57
C LYS A 1030 1.90 0.03 -16.80
N GLU A 1031 1.09 -0.82 -17.43
CA GLU A 1031 1.51 -2.18 -17.79
C GLU A 1031 2.60 -2.15 -18.87
N ALA A 1032 2.54 -1.22 -19.82
CA ALA A 1032 3.57 -1.05 -20.84
C ALA A 1032 4.94 -0.77 -20.22
N VAL A 1033 5.04 0.01 -19.14
CA VAL A 1033 6.30 0.21 -18.39
C VAL A 1033 6.79 -1.11 -17.77
N TRP A 1034 5.93 -1.88 -17.10
CA TRP A 1034 6.34 -3.20 -16.57
C TRP A 1034 6.79 -4.15 -17.68
N LEU A 1035 6.06 -4.17 -18.80
CA LEU A 1035 6.33 -5.02 -19.96
C LEU A 1035 7.66 -4.64 -20.63
N ARG A 1036 7.91 -3.33 -20.80
CA ARG A 1036 9.18 -2.78 -21.28
C ARG A 1036 10.34 -3.19 -20.39
N ASN A 1037 10.19 -3.04 -19.07
CA ASN A 1037 11.22 -3.38 -18.10
C ASN A 1037 11.55 -4.88 -18.10
N PHE A 1038 10.53 -5.74 -18.06
CA PHE A 1038 10.72 -7.20 -18.10
C PHE A 1038 11.35 -7.67 -19.42
N LEU A 1039 10.92 -7.14 -20.57
CA LEU A 1039 11.53 -7.48 -21.87
C LEU A 1039 12.98 -6.98 -22.00
N SER A 1040 13.32 -5.85 -21.37
CA SER A 1040 14.70 -5.37 -21.29
C SER A 1040 15.58 -6.27 -20.43
N ASP A 1041 15.05 -6.87 -19.36
CA ASP A 1041 15.76 -7.82 -18.51
C ASP A 1041 15.97 -9.20 -19.17
N LEU A 1042 15.04 -9.62 -20.05
CA LEU A 1042 15.22 -10.78 -20.92
C LEU A 1042 16.26 -10.58 -22.04
N ARG A 1043 16.65 -9.34 -22.35
CA ARG A 1043 17.73 -8.92 -23.29
C ARG A 1043 17.63 -9.39 -24.75
N VAL A 1044 16.61 -10.16 -25.11
CA VAL A 1044 16.43 -10.73 -26.47
C VAL A 1044 15.45 -9.95 -27.37
N VAL A 1045 14.80 -8.90 -26.86
CA VAL A 1045 13.84 -8.08 -27.64
C VAL A 1045 14.40 -6.68 -27.85
N ALA A 1046 15.20 -6.50 -28.90
CA ALA A 1046 15.91 -5.24 -29.19
C ALA A 1046 14.97 -4.02 -29.33
N SER A 1047 13.73 -4.24 -29.78
CA SER A 1047 12.73 -3.19 -29.98
C SER A 1047 12.41 -2.40 -28.72
N VAL A 1048 12.61 -2.99 -27.53
CA VAL A 1048 12.30 -2.43 -26.20
C VAL A 1048 13.10 -1.17 -25.86
N SER A 1049 14.20 -0.94 -26.59
CA SER A 1049 14.97 0.30 -26.59
C SER A 1049 14.14 1.52 -27.04
N ARG A 1050 13.12 1.31 -27.89
CA ARG A 1050 12.19 2.32 -28.40
C ARG A 1050 10.94 2.40 -27.51
N PRO A 1051 10.16 3.51 -27.56
CA PRO A 1051 8.89 3.60 -26.87
C PRO A 1051 7.89 2.57 -27.40
N ILE A 1052 7.13 1.90 -26.52
CA ILE A 1052 6.05 1.00 -26.95
C ILE A 1052 4.88 1.84 -27.49
N ASP A 1053 4.47 1.57 -28.74
CA ASP A 1053 3.28 2.19 -29.32
C ASP A 1053 2.00 1.60 -28.69
N ILE A 1054 1.13 2.48 -28.19
CA ILE A 1054 -0.19 2.16 -27.65
C ILE A 1054 -1.25 2.88 -28.49
N PHE A 1055 -2.05 2.12 -29.22
CA PHE A 1055 -3.10 2.64 -30.09
C PHE A 1055 -4.40 2.92 -29.32
N CYS A 1056 -4.97 4.09 -29.56
CA CYS A 1056 -6.26 4.54 -29.02
C CYS A 1056 -7.05 5.22 -30.15
N ASP A 1057 -8.33 4.92 -30.28
CA ASP A 1057 -9.16 5.48 -31.36
C ASP A 1057 -9.72 6.88 -31.01
N ASN A 1058 -9.61 7.33 -29.76
CA ASN A 1058 -10.13 8.63 -29.33
C ASN A 1058 -9.11 9.76 -29.54
N SER A 1059 -9.34 10.58 -30.56
CA SER A 1059 -8.47 11.71 -30.92
C SER A 1059 -8.29 12.72 -29.78
N GLY A 1060 -9.30 12.89 -28.91
CA GLY A 1060 -9.21 13.76 -27.73
C GLY A 1060 -8.26 13.20 -26.67
N ALA A 1061 -8.33 11.90 -26.37
CA ALA A 1061 -7.44 11.24 -25.41
C ALA A 1061 -6.00 11.20 -25.91
N VAL A 1062 -5.79 10.93 -27.21
CA VAL A 1062 -4.46 10.98 -27.86
C VAL A 1062 -3.87 12.40 -27.78
N ALA A 1063 -4.68 13.44 -28.04
CA ALA A 1063 -4.23 14.83 -27.90
C ALA A 1063 -3.93 15.21 -26.44
N GLN A 1064 -4.78 14.81 -25.49
CA GLN A 1064 -4.60 15.05 -24.06
C GLN A 1064 -3.36 14.33 -23.49
N ALA A 1065 -2.95 13.20 -24.08
CA ALA A 1065 -1.73 12.48 -23.74
C ALA A 1065 -0.46 13.13 -24.31
N LYS A 1066 -0.52 13.70 -25.53
CA LYS A 1066 0.63 14.35 -26.19
C LYS A 1066 0.86 15.79 -25.77
N GLU A 1067 -0.21 16.53 -25.49
CA GLU A 1067 -0.15 17.96 -25.22
C GLU A 1067 -0.76 18.29 -23.85
N PRO A 1068 -0.14 19.21 -23.06
CA PRO A 1068 -0.74 19.76 -21.86
C PRO A 1068 -1.82 20.79 -22.20
N ARG A 1069 -2.87 20.38 -22.93
CA ARG A 1069 -4.08 21.20 -23.12
C ARG A 1069 -4.82 21.28 -21.79
N GLU A 1070 -4.89 22.49 -21.24
CA GLU A 1070 -5.62 22.74 -20.01
C GLU A 1070 -7.13 22.83 -20.28
N HIS A 1071 -7.86 21.85 -19.75
CA HIS A 1071 -9.30 21.96 -19.55
C HIS A 1071 -9.56 21.82 -18.05
N HIS A 1072 -10.30 22.76 -17.46
CA HIS A 1072 -10.57 22.89 -16.01
C HIS A 1072 -11.23 21.67 -15.32
N LYS A 1073 -11.41 20.53 -16.00
CA LYS A 1073 -12.05 19.31 -15.49
C LYS A 1073 -11.12 18.10 -15.35
N SER A 1074 -9.96 18.05 -16.02
CA SER A 1074 -9.10 16.86 -16.00
C SER A 1074 -8.37 16.70 -14.65
N ARG A 1075 -8.80 15.74 -13.83
CA ARG A 1075 -8.32 15.57 -12.44
C ARG A 1075 -6.89 14.99 -12.40
N HIS A 1076 -6.09 15.41 -11.41
CA HIS A 1076 -4.66 15.11 -11.29
C HIS A 1076 -4.23 13.62 -11.29
N LYS A 1077 -5.16 12.68 -11.12
CA LYS A 1077 -4.87 11.23 -10.98
C LYS A 1077 -4.24 10.59 -12.24
N TYR A 1078 -4.28 11.27 -13.38
CA TYR A 1078 -3.89 10.73 -14.69
C TYR A 1078 -2.83 11.58 -15.41
N HIS A 1079 -1.98 12.31 -14.68
CA HIS A 1079 -0.79 12.96 -15.27
C HIS A 1079 0.36 11.99 -15.58
N LEU A 1080 0.44 10.87 -14.84
CA LEU A 1080 1.48 9.83 -15.00
C LEU A 1080 1.64 9.32 -16.45
N ILE A 1081 0.58 9.28 -17.26
CA ILE A 1081 0.72 8.90 -18.68
C ILE A 1081 1.62 9.88 -19.46
N ARG A 1082 1.55 11.19 -19.15
CA ARG A 1082 2.39 12.23 -19.77
C ARG A 1082 3.84 12.11 -19.29
N GLU A 1083 4.06 11.71 -18.05
CA GLU A 1083 5.41 11.42 -17.51
C GLU A 1083 6.02 10.20 -18.21
N ILE A 1084 5.27 9.10 -18.36
CA ILE A 1084 5.69 7.88 -19.07
C ILE A 1084 6.01 8.18 -20.54
N ILE A 1085 5.20 9.00 -21.23
CA ILE A 1085 5.49 9.49 -22.59
C ILE A 1085 6.74 10.39 -22.60
N GLY A 1086 6.87 11.29 -21.62
CA GLY A 1086 7.99 12.24 -21.49
C GLY A 1086 9.34 11.57 -21.23
N ARG A 1087 9.36 10.42 -20.54
CA ARG A 1087 10.53 9.54 -20.39
C ARG A 1087 10.84 8.72 -21.65
N GLY A 1088 9.92 8.66 -22.62
CA GLY A 1088 10.06 7.85 -23.83
C GLY A 1088 9.78 6.36 -23.63
N ASP A 1089 9.05 5.96 -22.58
CA ASP A 1089 8.68 4.55 -22.36
C ASP A 1089 7.57 4.08 -23.32
N VAL A 1090 6.62 4.97 -23.64
CA VAL A 1090 5.47 4.68 -24.50
C VAL A 1090 5.18 5.84 -25.45
N ARG A 1091 4.50 5.55 -26.56
CA ARG A 1091 3.95 6.54 -27.48
C ARG A 1091 2.46 6.25 -27.69
N ILE A 1092 1.61 7.24 -27.44
CA ILE A 1092 0.17 7.08 -27.69
C ILE A 1092 -0.11 7.42 -29.16
N CYS A 1093 -0.71 6.49 -29.89
CA CYS A 1093 -0.96 6.60 -31.32
C CYS A 1093 -2.47 6.55 -31.61
N LYS A 1094 -2.89 7.25 -32.68
CA LYS A 1094 -4.27 7.26 -33.15
C LYS A 1094 -4.47 6.06 -34.07
N ILE A 1095 -5.58 5.35 -33.91
CA ILE A 1095 -6.02 4.27 -34.81
C ILE A 1095 -7.48 4.49 -35.24
N LEU A 1096 -7.97 3.76 -36.25
CA LEU A 1096 -9.41 3.70 -36.54
C LEU A 1096 -10.10 2.74 -35.55
N THR A 1097 -11.34 3.04 -35.16
CA THR A 1097 -12.12 2.22 -34.22
C THR A 1097 -12.27 0.78 -34.70
N GLU A 1098 -12.44 0.57 -36.01
CA GLU A 1098 -12.62 -0.77 -36.61
C GLU A 1098 -11.34 -1.63 -36.58
N GLU A 1099 -10.18 -1.00 -36.42
CA GLU A 1099 -8.86 -1.63 -36.29
C GLU A 1099 -8.43 -1.77 -34.81
N ASN A 1100 -9.17 -1.18 -33.87
CA ASN A 1100 -8.80 -1.18 -32.45
C ASN A 1100 -8.99 -2.58 -31.83
N VAL A 1101 -7.88 -3.29 -31.61
CA VAL A 1101 -7.92 -4.67 -31.07
C VAL A 1101 -8.45 -4.73 -29.62
N ALA A 1102 -8.53 -3.59 -28.91
CA ALA A 1102 -9.14 -3.50 -27.57
C ALA A 1102 -10.68 -3.36 -27.57
N ASP A 1103 -11.31 -3.06 -28.72
CA ASP A 1103 -12.76 -2.87 -28.87
C ASP A 1103 -13.65 -3.98 -28.23
N PRO A 1104 -13.43 -5.29 -28.50
CA PRO A 1104 -14.22 -6.36 -27.89
C PRO A 1104 -14.01 -6.53 -26.37
N LEU A 1105 -13.05 -5.83 -25.76
CA LEU A 1105 -12.84 -5.87 -24.31
C LEU A 1105 -13.76 -4.88 -23.58
N THR A 1106 -14.37 -3.90 -24.25
CA THR A 1106 -15.23 -2.92 -23.57
C THR A 1106 -16.72 -2.98 -23.90
N LYS A 1107 -17.09 -3.59 -25.04
CA LYS A 1107 -18.47 -3.62 -25.57
C LYS A 1107 -18.77 -4.94 -26.33
N PRO A 1108 -20.03 -5.40 -26.36
CA PRO A 1108 -20.41 -6.63 -27.07
C PRO A 1108 -20.58 -6.35 -28.57
N LEU A 1109 -19.87 -7.11 -29.42
CA LEU A 1109 -19.82 -6.87 -30.86
C LEU A 1109 -20.76 -7.77 -31.66
N ALA A 1110 -21.13 -7.31 -32.87
CA ALA A 1110 -21.79 -8.14 -33.86
C ALA A 1110 -20.84 -9.27 -34.32
N ARG A 1111 -21.42 -10.43 -34.69
CA ARG A 1111 -20.67 -11.68 -34.95
C ARG A 1111 -19.42 -11.50 -35.83
N VAL A 1112 -19.57 -10.86 -37.00
CA VAL A 1112 -18.46 -10.72 -37.98
C VAL A 1112 -17.30 -9.93 -37.39
N LYS A 1113 -17.57 -8.82 -36.68
CA LYS A 1113 -16.53 -8.05 -35.99
C LYS A 1113 -15.92 -8.84 -34.83
N HIS A 1114 -16.73 -9.54 -34.03
CA HIS A 1114 -16.21 -10.41 -32.96
C HIS A 1114 -15.25 -11.48 -33.48
N GLU A 1115 -15.59 -12.15 -34.59
CA GLU A 1115 -14.74 -13.18 -35.21
C GLU A 1115 -13.45 -12.55 -35.81
N ALA A 1116 -13.53 -11.35 -36.40
CA ALA A 1116 -12.36 -10.62 -36.89
C ALA A 1116 -11.39 -10.16 -35.76
N HIS A 1117 -11.91 -9.55 -34.69
CA HIS A 1117 -11.07 -9.13 -33.57
C HIS A 1117 -10.53 -10.34 -32.78
N ALA A 1118 -11.25 -11.46 -32.70
CA ALA A 1118 -10.73 -12.70 -32.10
C ALA A 1118 -9.49 -13.21 -32.87
N ASN A 1119 -9.54 -13.24 -34.20
CA ASN A 1119 -8.38 -13.57 -35.04
C ASN A 1119 -7.21 -12.59 -34.82
N SER A 1120 -7.50 -11.29 -34.68
CA SER A 1120 -6.51 -10.21 -34.46
C SER A 1120 -5.88 -10.24 -33.06
N ILE A 1121 -6.60 -10.78 -32.07
CA ILE A 1121 -6.12 -11.10 -30.72
C ILE A 1121 -5.23 -12.36 -30.72
N GLY A 1122 -5.19 -13.12 -31.82
CA GLY A 1122 -4.43 -14.35 -31.99
C GLY A 1122 -5.23 -15.63 -31.68
N MET A 1123 -6.55 -15.54 -31.50
CA MET A 1123 -7.41 -16.72 -31.35
C MET A 1123 -7.68 -17.35 -32.71
N GLN A 1124 -7.09 -18.50 -32.99
CA GLN A 1124 -7.15 -19.14 -34.31
C GLN A 1124 -7.37 -20.65 -34.15
N TYR A 1125 -8.05 -21.28 -35.11
CA TYR A 1125 -7.96 -22.74 -35.27
C TYR A 1125 -6.61 -23.09 -35.90
N LEU A 1126 -6.06 -24.25 -35.57
CA LEU A 1126 -4.84 -24.79 -36.17
C LEU A 1126 -5.19 -26.13 -36.81
N ASP A 1127 -4.97 -26.24 -38.12
CA ASP A 1127 -5.19 -27.48 -38.85
C ASP A 1127 -4.19 -28.54 -38.39
N ALA A 1128 -4.71 -29.64 -37.85
CA ALA A 1128 -3.90 -30.78 -37.39
C ALA A 1128 -3.41 -31.69 -38.54
N SER A 1129 -3.65 -31.27 -39.79
CA SER A 1129 -3.44 -32.04 -41.02
C SER A 1129 -2.67 -31.22 -42.07
N SER A 1130 -1.43 -30.82 -41.74
CA SER A 1130 -0.40 -30.38 -42.69
C SER A 1130 1.00 -30.58 -42.11
#